data_AF-A0A1C3UD70-F1
#
_entry.id   AF-A0A1C3UD70-F1
#
_cell.length_a   1.000
_cell.length_b   1.000
_cell.length_c   1.000
_cell.angle_alpha   90.00
_cell.angle_beta   90.00
_cell.angle_gamma   90.00
#
_symmetry.space_group_name_H-M   'P 1'
#
loop_
_entity.id
_entity.type
_entity.pdbx_description
1 polymer ?
#
loop_
_entity_poly.entity_id
_entity_poly.type
_entity_poly.pdbx_seq_one_letter_code
_entity_poly.pdbx_strand_id
1 'polypeptide(L)'
;MSIEVIEETVNERSASARDRYNAWFSQVDRETLSDAKKKIMRTRARMTKAMFEMFEIAEAFRAESGIPAQHIDTWLHEECGLEHDQISVAQAHKKMSEEAQATIRVRCVPFETLKALSRAGGKTQREALLRIEDGQVIDATEIRLISKKLANRAASDWRENFKLRKRMVDRAVRQQGTLAIRELEDVVGRLHDRLSEYVNKRNRRASAEGNEGLRGGGPDITWIIQDARDACDLFTALFPGPYGAEEDIGTLLIDDFENGVKSACFYALDDLANGDFYVEDGILKLGCEISPGTVTTFLSRNKAHGNQLTRFSVRPVKTLQAIELCAGAGGEAIGLCASGFEPVLLVDNGLRASQTLKANRPDWNVSRLNLKTCNIEEEFAKYNGKVDLVSGGVPCQPLSRAGSREGELDKRNLFNEAIEIVGAVRPRAFFFENVTGLNDDDHIKMRLGNYSQLKDLGYFISTFVINALDWGLPQNRERVITYGFARSHDFAAFDVPTPVDGLSQATFETVADVLFPYLSGAPWCKPDGEEFSEEAQEQYDRWANAWLGEYKARHTPTVVNWPIRRKPILKQWEERGIAFNDLRPSPPRPGEITKADIKKPLVPITISLLKRLQGIPDDWEFAPDAGLAAQARLIGNAFPPVLARMIGHRIHAVLSGEEISLDEAMKDQVRKPMARAAPDGTVQFPNDPRRQKAEESRQRLRERNRAIAEEYYASFELSDKDRYHLDDGDDDHPDDSSVEQLERVGASMRRAFERKRTEADIKFDASGLESIRARNA
;
A
#
# COMPACT_ATOMS: atom_id res chain seq x y z
N MET A 1 1.20 -31.02 -46.78
CA MET A 1 1.86 -29.94 -46.00
C MET A 1 3.21 -30.48 -45.58
N SER A 2 4.29 -29.89 -46.08
CA SER A 2 5.66 -30.35 -45.82
C SER A 2 6.02 -30.16 -44.35
N ILE A 3 6.98 -30.97 -43.87
CA ILE A 3 7.55 -30.88 -42.51
C ILE A 3 8.08 -29.47 -42.23
N GLU A 4 8.53 -28.73 -43.24
CA GLU A 4 8.93 -27.31 -43.14
C GLU A 4 7.79 -26.38 -42.68
N VAL A 5 6.54 -26.62 -43.10
CA VAL A 5 5.38 -25.81 -42.63
C VAL A 5 5.06 -26.11 -41.17
N ILE A 6 5.31 -27.34 -40.72
CA ILE A 6 5.14 -27.72 -39.31
C ILE A 6 6.30 -27.16 -38.47
N GLU A 7 7.53 -27.14 -38.98
CA GLU A 7 8.69 -26.54 -38.31
C GLU A 7 8.60 -25.00 -38.23
N GLU A 8 8.07 -24.31 -39.24
CA GLU A 8 7.77 -22.87 -39.15
C GLU A 8 6.67 -22.59 -38.12
N THR A 9 5.60 -23.38 -38.09
CA THR A 9 4.50 -23.20 -37.12
C THR A 9 4.92 -23.57 -35.69
N VAL A 10 5.90 -24.45 -35.52
CA VAL A 10 6.48 -24.82 -34.21
C VAL A 10 7.51 -23.79 -33.76
N ASN A 11 8.32 -23.21 -34.67
CA ASN A 11 9.28 -22.16 -34.35
C ASN A 11 8.62 -20.80 -34.02
N GLU A 12 7.48 -20.47 -34.64
CA GLU A 12 6.69 -19.27 -34.29
C GLU A 12 6.03 -19.37 -32.89
N ARG A 13 5.83 -20.60 -32.39
CA ARG A 13 5.29 -20.86 -31.04
C ARG A 13 6.37 -20.83 -29.96
N SER A 14 7.65 -20.97 -30.30
CA SER A 14 8.78 -20.90 -29.36
C SER A 14 9.36 -19.50 -29.14
N ALA A 15 8.96 -18.50 -29.95
CA ALA A 15 9.23 -17.11 -29.63
C ALA A 15 8.41 -16.73 -28.39
N SER A 16 9.09 -16.26 -27.33
CA SER A 16 8.39 -15.80 -26.13
C SER A 16 7.42 -14.67 -26.51
N ALA A 17 6.32 -14.48 -25.77
CA ALA A 17 5.38 -13.38 -26.04
C ALA A 17 6.10 -12.01 -26.15
N ARG A 18 7.25 -11.88 -25.46
CA ARG A 18 8.20 -10.77 -25.57
C ARG A 18 8.74 -10.56 -26.98
N ASP A 19 9.19 -11.61 -27.65
CA ASP A 19 9.88 -11.53 -28.94
C ASP A 19 8.91 -11.11 -30.05
N ARG A 20 7.69 -11.62 -30.01
CA ARG A 20 6.61 -11.21 -30.92
C ARG A 20 6.22 -9.74 -30.70
N TYR A 21 6.07 -9.34 -29.44
CA TYR A 21 5.74 -7.95 -29.09
C TYR A 21 6.85 -6.99 -29.51
N ASN A 22 8.11 -7.33 -29.19
CA ASN A 22 9.28 -6.55 -29.55
C ASN A 22 9.44 -6.44 -31.07
N ALA A 23 9.16 -7.50 -31.83
CA ALA A 23 9.22 -7.47 -33.29
C ALA A 23 8.16 -6.56 -33.92
N TRP A 24 6.96 -6.43 -33.32
CA TRP A 24 5.92 -5.52 -33.83
C TRP A 24 6.19 -4.06 -33.44
N PHE A 25 6.56 -3.80 -32.19
CA PHE A 25 6.78 -2.43 -31.71
C PHE A 25 8.18 -1.88 -32.01
N SER A 26 9.14 -2.71 -32.41
CA SER A 26 10.43 -2.22 -32.95
C SER A 26 10.25 -1.52 -34.30
N GLN A 27 9.24 -1.90 -35.09
CA GLN A 27 8.96 -1.34 -36.41
C GLN A 27 8.30 0.05 -36.39
N VAL A 28 7.73 0.45 -35.25
CA VAL A 28 7.08 1.76 -35.08
C VAL A 28 7.96 2.65 -34.22
N ASP A 29 8.42 3.80 -34.69
CA ASP A 29 9.28 4.66 -33.87
C ASP A 29 8.51 5.27 -32.67
N ARG A 30 9.26 5.66 -31.63
CA ARG A 30 8.69 6.20 -30.37
C ARG A 30 7.94 7.49 -30.60
N GLU A 31 8.46 8.36 -31.48
CA GLU A 31 7.86 9.65 -31.76
C GLU A 31 6.49 9.45 -32.42
N THR A 32 6.38 8.50 -33.34
CA THR A 32 5.12 8.06 -33.93
C THR A 32 4.11 7.57 -32.89
N LEU A 33 4.53 6.77 -31.89
CA LEU A 33 3.63 6.32 -30.82
C LEU A 33 3.20 7.46 -29.88
N SER A 34 4.14 8.33 -29.49
CA SER A 34 3.85 9.53 -28.68
C SER A 34 2.91 10.47 -29.44
N ASP A 35 3.17 10.70 -30.72
CA ASP A 35 2.35 11.55 -31.57
C ASP A 35 0.99 10.94 -31.83
N ALA A 36 0.91 9.63 -32.05
CA ALA A 36 -0.36 8.91 -32.11
C ALA A 36 -1.13 9.07 -30.79
N LYS A 37 -0.49 8.85 -29.63
CA LYS A 37 -1.10 9.06 -28.31
C LYS A 37 -1.59 10.50 -28.14
N LYS A 38 -0.76 11.50 -28.44
CA LYS A 38 -1.14 12.92 -28.34
C LYS A 38 -2.28 13.28 -29.30
N LYS A 39 -2.22 12.81 -30.55
CA LYS A 39 -3.26 13.02 -31.56
C LYS A 39 -4.56 12.34 -31.13
N ILE A 40 -4.51 11.11 -30.66
CA ILE A 40 -5.67 10.37 -30.13
C ILE A 40 -6.23 11.07 -28.91
N MET A 41 -5.41 11.50 -27.95
CA MET A 41 -5.87 12.20 -26.75
C MET A 41 -6.47 13.58 -27.07
N ARG A 42 -5.88 14.33 -28.01
CA ARG A 42 -6.46 15.59 -28.52
C ARG A 42 -7.76 15.36 -29.27
N THR A 43 -7.82 14.32 -30.11
CA THR A 43 -9.05 13.96 -30.84
C THR A 43 -10.12 13.48 -29.89
N ARG A 44 -9.77 12.65 -28.90
CA ARG A 44 -10.67 12.21 -27.83
C ARG A 44 -11.17 13.40 -27.03
N ALA A 45 -10.31 14.34 -26.64
CA ALA A 45 -10.74 15.57 -25.98
C ALA A 45 -11.71 16.39 -26.85
N ARG A 46 -11.46 16.49 -28.16
CA ARG A 46 -12.38 17.15 -29.11
C ARG A 46 -13.71 16.40 -29.24
N MET A 47 -13.68 15.08 -29.38
CA MET A 47 -14.89 14.24 -29.45
C MET A 47 -15.70 14.34 -28.17
N THR A 48 -15.05 14.25 -27.01
CA THR A 48 -15.68 14.42 -25.70
C THR A 48 -16.28 15.82 -25.56
N LYS A 49 -15.55 16.87 -25.98
CA LYS A 49 -16.07 18.24 -25.99
C LYS A 49 -17.31 18.36 -26.89
N ALA A 50 -17.24 17.88 -28.13
CA ALA A 50 -18.36 17.92 -29.07
C ALA A 50 -19.57 17.11 -28.56
N MET A 51 -19.33 15.96 -27.94
CA MET A 51 -20.37 15.16 -27.28
C MET A 51 -21.06 15.94 -26.15
N PHE A 52 -20.30 16.62 -25.29
CA PHE A 52 -20.89 17.43 -24.23
C PHE A 52 -21.60 18.68 -24.74
N GLU A 53 -21.11 19.29 -25.81
CA GLU A 53 -21.78 20.40 -26.49
C GLU A 53 -23.14 19.95 -27.07
N MET A 54 -23.18 18.78 -27.72
CA MET A 54 -24.45 18.19 -28.17
C MET A 54 -25.41 17.93 -27.00
N PHE A 55 -24.90 17.43 -25.86
CA PHE A 55 -25.73 17.21 -24.67
C PHE A 55 -26.26 18.54 -24.11
N GLU A 56 -25.44 19.59 -24.06
CA GLU A 56 -25.85 20.91 -23.60
C GLU A 56 -26.92 21.53 -24.51
N ILE A 57 -26.77 21.44 -25.83
CA ILE A 57 -27.77 21.91 -26.80
C ILE A 57 -29.09 21.15 -26.65
N ALA A 58 -29.02 19.82 -26.55
CA ALA A 58 -30.20 18.98 -26.36
C ALA A 58 -30.95 19.33 -25.05
N GLU A 59 -30.23 19.54 -23.95
CA GLU A 59 -30.83 19.90 -22.66
C GLU A 59 -31.34 21.35 -22.61
N ALA A 60 -30.66 22.30 -23.28
CA ALA A 60 -31.14 23.67 -23.41
C ALA A 60 -32.45 23.72 -24.21
N PHE A 61 -32.52 23.00 -25.34
CA PHE A 61 -33.74 22.93 -26.15
C PHE A 61 -34.91 22.31 -25.37
N ARG A 62 -34.65 21.31 -24.52
CA ARG A 62 -35.66 20.78 -23.58
C ARG A 62 -36.17 21.83 -22.60
N ALA A 63 -35.29 22.62 -22.03
CA ALA A 63 -35.65 23.63 -21.05
C ALA A 63 -36.42 24.81 -21.68
N GLU A 64 -36.10 25.18 -22.92
CA GLU A 64 -36.59 26.40 -23.57
C GLU A 64 -37.82 26.19 -24.46
N SER A 65 -38.04 24.98 -25.02
CA SER A 65 -39.06 24.75 -26.04
C SER A 65 -40.50 24.66 -25.52
N GLY A 66 -40.70 24.31 -24.24
CA GLY A 66 -42.04 24.03 -23.68
C GLY A 66 -42.71 22.77 -24.24
N ILE A 67 -42.00 21.98 -25.07
CA ILE A 67 -42.48 20.74 -25.66
C ILE A 67 -42.31 19.60 -24.65
N PRO A 68 -43.27 18.67 -24.51
CA PRO A 68 -43.10 17.51 -23.63
C PRO A 68 -41.85 16.69 -24.02
N ALA A 69 -41.07 16.29 -23.02
CA ALA A 69 -39.76 15.64 -23.21
C ALA A 69 -39.79 14.46 -24.19
N GLN A 70 -40.85 13.64 -24.18
CA GLN A 70 -41.01 12.50 -25.09
C GLN A 70 -40.94 12.90 -26.58
N HIS A 71 -41.53 14.03 -26.95
CA HIS A 71 -41.53 14.50 -28.34
C HIS A 71 -40.18 15.08 -28.73
N ILE A 72 -39.46 15.64 -27.76
CA ILE A 72 -38.08 16.11 -27.96
C ILE A 72 -37.13 14.92 -28.12
N ASP A 73 -37.30 13.83 -27.36
CA ASP A 73 -36.51 12.59 -27.52
C ASP A 73 -36.71 12.01 -28.92
N THR A 74 -37.96 11.92 -29.37
CA THR A 74 -38.30 11.47 -30.73
C THR A 74 -37.66 12.39 -31.77
N TRP A 75 -37.76 13.71 -31.61
CA TRP A 75 -37.17 14.66 -32.55
C TRP A 75 -35.63 14.59 -32.59
N LEU A 76 -34.97 14.51 -31.42
CA LEU A 76 -33.51 14.34 -31.34
C LEU A 76 -33.06 13.03 -32.01
N HIS A 77 -33.89 11.98 -31.93
CA HIS A 77 -33.60 10.72 -32.59
C HIS A 77 -33.82 10.78 -34.11
N GLU A 78 -35.01 11.19 -34.53
CA GLU A 78 -35.45 11.14 -35.92
C GLU A 78 -34.81 12.22 -36.80
N GLU A 79 -34.68 13.44 -36.29
CA GLU A 79 -34.21 14.61 -37.05
C GLU A 79 -32.72 14.92 -36.81
N CYS A 80 -32.23 14.69 -35.60
CA CYS A 80 -30.82 14.93 -35.26
C CYS A 80 -29.95 13.66 -35.29
N GLY A 81 -30.56 12.48 -35.43
CA GLY A 81 -29.84 11.20 -35.51
C GLY A 81 -29.16 10.77 -34.21
N LEU A 82 -29.55 11.31 -33.06
CA LEU A 82 -29.00 10.87 -31.78
C LEU A 82 -29.55 9.49 -31.42
N GLU A 83 -28.66 8.55 -31.11
CA GLU A 83 -29.10 7.25 -30.59
C GLU A 83 -29.80 7.42 -29.23
N HIS A 84 -30.77 6.55 -28.93
CA HIS A 84 -31.46 6.58 -27.64
C HIS A 84 -30.49 6.52 -26.45
N ASP A 85 -29.38 5.79 -26.59
CA ASP A 85 -28.34 5.72 -25.56
C ASP A 85 -27.62 7.05 -25.36
N GLN A 86 -27.42 7.84 -26.42
CA GLN A 86 -26.81 9.17 -26.32
C GLN A 86 -27.76 10.16 -25.62
N ILE A 87 -29.05 10.11 -25.95
CA ILE A 87 -30.09 10.93 -25.32
C ILE A 87 -30.19 10.58 -23.83
N SER A 88 -30.26 9.30 -23.50
CA SER A 88 -30.34 8.82 -22.12
C SER A 88 -29.10 9.19 -21.30
N VAL A 89 -27.90 9.08 -21.89
CA VAL A 89 -26.65 9.46 -21.24
C VAL A 89 -26.57 10.97 -21.00
N ALA A 90 -27.03 11.80 -21.95
CA ALA A 90 -27.08 13.26 -21.79
C ALA A 90 -27.92 13.67 -20.57
N GLN A 91 -29.13 13.11 -20.48
CA GLN A 91 -30.04 13.35 -19.37
C GLN A 91 -29.46 12.87 -18.03
N ALA A 92 -28.87 11.68 -18.01
CA ALA A 92 -28.26 11.12 -16.81
C ALA A 92 -27.05 11.94 -16.35
N HIS A 93 -26.23 12.42 -17.28
CA HIS A 93 -25.08 13.28 -16.99
C HIS A 93 -25.51 14.61 -16.37
N LYS A 94 -26.57 15.26 -16.90
CA LYS A 94 -27.09 16.52 -16.37
C LYS A 94 -27.57 16.40 -14.92
N LYS A 95 -28.04 15.21 -14.52
CA LYS A 95 -28.46 14.88 -13.15
C LYS A 95 -27.31 14.58 -12.19
N MET A 96 -26.08 14.42 -12.68
CA MET A 96 -24.89 14.23 -11.83
C MET A 96 -24.47 15.56 -11.17
N SER A 97 -23.71 15.50 -10.06
CA SER A 97 -23.17 16.71 -9.42
C SER A 97 -22.21 17.46 -10.35
N GLU A 98 -22.05 18.78 -10.14
CA GLU A 98 -21.13 19.60 -10.93
C GLU A 98 -19.68 19.07 -10.86
N GLU A 99 -19.26 18.58 -9.71
CA GLU A 99 -17.94 17.96 -9.47
C GLU A 99 -17.75 16.69 -10.32
N ALA A 100 -18.77 15.83 -10.38
CA ALA A 100 -18.75 14.63 -11.21
C ALA A 100 -18.71 14.99 -12.70
N GLN A 101 -19.50 15.99 -13.12
CA GLN A 101 -19.49 16.47 -14.50
C GLN A 101 -18.12 17.04 -14.88
N ALA A 102 -17.50 17.83 -13.99
CA ALA A 102 -16.16 18.38 -14.19
C ALA A 102 -15.10 17.26 -14.30
N THR A 103 -15.14 16.27 -13.41
CA THR A 103 -14.21 15.13 -13.42
C THR A 103 -14.29 14.34 -14.73
N ILE A 104 -15.51 14.02 -15.17
CA ILE A 104 -15.76 13.30 -16.44
C ILE A 104 -15.20 14.09 -17.63
N ARG A 105 -15.39 15.41 -17.65
CA ARG A 105 -14.89 16.32 -18.70
C ARG A 105 -13.37 16.42 -18.69
N VAL A 106 -12.77 16.71 -17.54
CA VAL A 106 -11.31 16.86 -17.37
C VAL A 106 -10.58 15.57 -17.72
N ARG A 107 -11.12 14.41 -17.32
CA ARG A 107 -10.53 13.09 -17.61
C ARG A 107 -10.90 12.54 -18.99
N CYS A 108 -11.65 13.30 -19.80
CA CYS A 108 -12.05 12.94 -21.16
C CYS A 108 -12.66 11.52 -21.23
N VAL A 109 -13.59 11.18 -20.32
CA VAL A 109 -14.13 9.81 -20.21
C VAL A 109 -14.80 9.37 -21.54
N PRO A 110 -14.54 8.15 -22.06
CA PRO A 110 -15.13 7.68 -23.31
C PRO A 110 -16.64 7.45 -23.17
N PHE A 111 -17.39 7.54 -24.28
CA PHE A 111 -18.85 7.36 -24.27
C PHE A 111 -19.28 6.03 -23.66
N GLU A 112 -18.67 4.90 -24.02
CA GLU A 112 -19.03 3.59 -23.46
C GLU A 112 -18.80 3.49 -21.95
N THR A 113 -17.74 4.12 -21.44
CA THR A 113 -17.50 4.22 -19.99
C THR A 113 -18.55 5.14 -19.35
N LEU A 114 -18.87 6.28 -19.96
CA LEU A 114 -19.89 7.21 -19.47
C LEU A 114 -21.29 6.58 -19.48
N LYS A 115 -21.59 5.75 -20.47
CA LYS A 115 -22.83 4.98 -20.60
C LYS A 115 -22.92 3.89 -19.54
N ALA A 116 -21.83 3.16 -19.30
CA ALA A 116 -21.78 2.21 -18.19
C ALA A 116 -21.94 2.93 -16.85
N LEU A 117 -21.34 4.11 -16.69
CA LEU A 117 -21.43 4.93 -15.49
C LEU A 117 -22.86 5.45 -15.28
N SER A 118 -23.49 5.99 -16.32
CA SER A 118 -24.85 6.54 -16.23
C SER A 118 -25.90 5.51 -15.85
N ARG A 119 -25.70 4.25 -16.27
CA ARG A 119 -26.57 3.11 -15.93
C ARG A 119 -26.25 2.46 -14.59
N ALA A 120 -25.12 2.78 -13.98
CA ALA A 120 -24.74 2.20 -12.70
C ALA A 120 -25.50 2.84 -11.53
N GLY A 121 -25.76 2.07 -10.47
CA GLY A 121 -26.39 2.60 -9.25
C GLY A 121 -25.52 3.67 -8.58
N GLY A 122 -26.12 4.55 -7.78
CA GLY A 122 -25.43 5.73 -7.21
C GLY A 122 -24.16 5.40 -6.42
N LYS A 123 -24.12 4.26 -5.71
CA LYS A 123 -22.91 3.78 -5.01
C LYS A 123 -21.78 3.44 -5.99
N THR A 124 -22.09 2.76 -7.09
CA THR A 124 -21.11 2.44 -8.14
C THR A 124 -20.62 3.68 -8.86
N GLN A 125 -21.53 4.61 -9.19
CA GLN A 125 -21.16 5.87 -9.83
C GLN A 125 -20.13 6.63 -9.00
N ARG A 126 -20.37 6.75 -7.69
CA ARG A 126 -19.46 7.44 -6.78
C ARG A 126 -18.08 6.78 -6.71
N GLU A 127 -18.04 5.46 -6.53
CA GLU A 127 -16.77 4.70 -6.47
C GLU A 127 -15.97 4.79 -7.78
N ALA A 128 -16.65 4.67 -8.94
CA ALA A 128 -16.00 4.78 -10.23
C ALA A 128 -15.48 6.21 -10.49
N LEU A 129 -16.22 7.24 -10.08
CA LEU A 129 -15.79 8.63 -10.23
C LEU A 129 -14.55 8.95 -9.38
N LEU A 130 -14.49 8.46 -8.13
CA LEU A 130 -13.31 8.63 -7.27
C LEU A 130 -12.05 8.04 -7.90
N ARG A 131 -12.15 6.81 -8.43
CA ARG A 131 -11.01 6.18 -9.11
C ARG A 131 -10.59 6.93 -10.38
N ILE A 132 -11.54 7.48 -11.13
CA ILE A 132 -11.26 8.33 -12.30
C ILE A 132 -10.57 9.63 -11.87
N GLU A 133 -11.01 10.23 -10.76
CA GLU A 133 -10.40 11.41 -10.16
C GLU A 133 -8.94 11.14 -9.74
N ASP A 134 -8.67 9.99 -9.14
CA ASP A 134 -7.32 9.48 -8.78
C ASP A 134 -6.44 9.13 -10.00
N GLY A 135 -6.98 9.29 -11.21
CA GLY A 135 -6.24 9.07 -12.46
C GLY A 135 -6.17 7.62 -12.91
N GLN A 136 -6.98 6.72 -12.32
CA GLN A 136 -7.11 5.36 -12.81
C GLN A 136 -7.84 5.33 -14.16
N VAL A 137 -7.38 4.45 -15.05
CA VAL A 137 -8.02 4.25 -16.35
C VAL A 137 -9.13 3.23 -16.19
N ILE A 138 -10.38 3.70 -16.22
CA ILE A 138 -11.56 2.85 -16.04
C ILE A 138 -12.33 2.64 -17.34
N ASP A 139 -12.70 1.39 -17.59
CA ASP A 139 -13.58 1.00 -18.70
C ASP A 139 -14.96 0.50 -18.25
N ALA A 140 -15.84 0.23 -19.22
CA ALA A 140 -17.19 -0.26 -18.95
C ALA A 140 -17.22 -1.64 -18.25
N THR A 141 -16.17 -2.45 -18.40
CA THR A 141 -16.05 -3.73 -17.72
C THR A 141 -15.73 -3.53 -16.25
N GLU A 142 -14.79 -2.64 -15.94
CA GLU A 142 -14.46 -2.28 -14.56
C GLU A 142 -15.66 -1.68 -13.82
N ILE A 143 -16.47 -0.83 -14.46
CA ILE A 143 -17.71 -0.30 -13.85
C ILE A 143 -18.69 -1.44 -13.48
N ARG A 144 -18.83 -2.45 -14.35
CA ARG A 144 -19.68 -3.62 -14.06
C ARG A 144 -19.13 -4.44 -12.90
N LEU A 145 -17.81 -4.58 -12.79
CA LEU A 145 -17.15 -5.26 -11.68
C LEU A 145 -17.36 -4.50 -10.35
N ILE A 146 -17.25 -3.17 -10.37
CA ILE A 146 -17.56 -2.31 -9.21
C ILE A 146 -19.02 -2.50 -8.77
N SER A 147 -19.97 -2.49 -9.71
CA SER A 147 -21.39 -2.73 -9.40
C SER A 147 -21.62 -4.09 -8.75
N LYS A 148 -21.01 -5.15 -9.30
CA LYS A 148 -21.12 -6.50 -8.73
C LYS A 148 -20.53 -6.57 -7.32
N LYS A 149 -19.41 -5.90 -7.09
CA LYS A 149 -18.75 -5.82 -5.78
C LYS A 149 -19.61 -5.11 -4.75
N LEU A 150 -20.21 -3.98 -5.11
CA LEU A 150 -21.07 -3.22 -4.20
C LEU A 150 -22.38 -3.95 -3.91
N ALA A 151 -22.96 -4.65 -4.90
CA ALA A 151 -24.10 -5.54 -4.67
C ALA A 151 -23.78 -6.66 -3.67
N ASN A 152 -22.57 -7.23 -3.75
CA ASN A 152 -22.11 -8.24 -2.78
C ASN A 152 -21.81 -7.63 -1.39
N ARG A 153 -21.45 -6.34 -1.31
CA ARG A 153 -21.23 -5.62 -0.04
C ARG A 153 -22.51 -5.16 0.65
N ALA A 154 -23.58 -4.89 -0.12
CA ALA A 154 -24.89 -4.56 0.42
C ALA A 154 -25.50 -5.72 1.26
N ALA A 155 -24.99 -6.94 1.11
CA ALA A 155 -25.28 -8.03 2.04
C ALA A 155 -24.65 -7.85 3.44
N SER A 156 -23.85 -6.79 3.66
CA SER A 156 -23.09 -6.49 4.88
C SER A 156 -23.09 -4.98 5.19
N ASP A 157 -24.28 -4.43 5.43
CA ASP A 157 -24.65 -3.00 5.36
C ASP A 157 -24.22 -2.07 6.53
N TRP A 158 -23.14 -2.34 7.26
CA TRP A 158 -22.81 -1.54 8.46
C TRP A 158 -21.98 -0.26 8.20
N ARG A 159 -21.18 -0.19 7.13
CA ARG A 159 -20.19 0.89 6.89
C ARG A 159 -20.76 2.17 6.28
N GLU A 160 -21.82 2.08 5.47
CA GLU A 160 -22.45 3.29 4.89
C GLU A 160 -23.34 4.01 5.89
N ASN A 161 -24.00 3.26 6.77
CA ASN A 161 -24.83 3.79 7.85
C ASN A 161 -24.01 4.71 8.79
N PHE A 162 -22.72 4.42 8.98
CA PHE A 162 -21.81 5.23 9.79
C PHE A 162 -21.47 6.61 9.18
N LYS A 163 -21.31 6.69 7.85
CA LYS A 163 -20.98 7.97 7.17
C LYS A 163 -22.18 8.93 7.15
N LEU A 164 -23.38 8.39 7.04
CA LEU A 164 -24.63 9.16 7.06
C LEU A 164 -24.90 9.72 8.47
N ARG A 165 -24.65 8.92 9.51
CA ARG A 165 -24.70 9.32 10.93
C ARG A 165 -23.87 10.57 11.24
N LYS A 166 -22.61 10.61 10.76
CA LYS A 166 -21.71 11.76 10.96
C LYS A 166 -22.32 13.07 10.45
N ARG A 167 -22.96 13.02 9.27
CA ARG A 167 -23.56 14.21 8.63
C ARG A 167 -24.81 14.73 9.36
N MET A 168 -25.62 13.83 9.93
CA MET A 168 -26.83 14.21 10.68
C MET A 168 -26.46 14.95 11.98
N VAL A 169 -25.48 14.42 12.72
CA VAL A 169 -24.98 15.05 13.95
C VAL A 169 -24.31 16.38 13.64
N ASP A 170 -23.48 16.45 12.58
CA ASP A 170 -22.81 17.69 12.17
C ASP A 170 -23.78 18.80 11.71
N ARG A 171 -25.01 18.44 11.30
CA ARG A 171 -26.07 19.41 10.95
C ARG A 171 -26.78 19.93 12.20
N ALA A 172 -27.05 19.06 13.18
CA ALA A 172 -27.64 19.44 14.48
C ALA A 172 -26.71 20.34 15.30
N VAL A 173 -25.40 20.06 15.28
CA VAL A 173 -24.34 20.91 15.88
C VAL A 173 -24.37 22.35 15.36
N ARG A 174 -24.84 22.58 14.13
CA ARG A 174 -24.94 23.93 13.55
C ARG A 174 -26.19 24.69 13.98
N GLN A 175 -27.20 24.03 14.55
CA GLN A 175 -28.48 24.66 14.89
C GLN A 175 -28.68 24.92 16.39
N GLN A 176 -28.12 24.13 17.32
CA GLN A 176 -28.24 24.39 18.76
C GLN A 176 -27.02 23.87 19.58
N GLY A 177 -26.30 24.81 20.19
CA GLY A 177 -25.28 24.71 21.26
C GLY A 177 -24.48 23.42 21.52
N THR A 178 -23.15 23.47 21.30
CA THR A 178 -22.13 22.46 21.65
C THR A 178 -22.22 21.85 23.07
N LEU A 179 -22.83 22.56 24.02
CA LEU A 179 -23.01 22.10 25.40
C LEU A 179 -24.16 21.10 25.57
N ALA A 180 -25.30 21.32 24.91
CA ALA A 180 -26.48 20.45 25.02
C ALA A 180 -26.23 19.06 24.41
N ILE A 181 -25.41 18.99 23.35
CA ILE A 181 -25.02 17.71 22.73
C ILE A 181 -24.06 16.93 23.63
N ARG A 182 -23.11 17.60 24.29
CA ARG A 182 -22.22 16.92 25.26
C ARG A 182 -23.01 16.36 26.44
N GLU A 183 -24.01 17.10 26.90
CA GLU A 183 -24.91 16.66 27.98
C GLU A 183 -25.74 15.44 27.56
N LEU A 184 -26.30 15.43 26.35
CA LEU A 184 -26.98 14.25 25.79
C LEU A 184 -26.03 13.05 25.66
N GLU A 185 -24.82 13.27 25.15
CA GLU A 185 -23.80 12.21 25.00
C GLU A 185 -23.42 11.58 26.35
N ASP A 186 -23.27 12.41 27.40
CA ASP A 186 -22.92 11.95 28.75
C ASP A 186 -24.06 11.16 29.40
N VAL A 187 -25.31 11.61 29.24
CA VAL A 187 -26.50 10.91 29.78
C VAL A 187 -26.68 9.57 29.08
N VAL A 188 -26.59 9.53 27.75
CA VAL A 188 -26.75 8.29 26.96
C VAL A 188 -25.61 7.30 27.25
N GLY A 189 -24.39 7.77 27.47
CA GLY A 189 -23.26 6.92 27.88
C GLY A 189 -23.55 6.19 29.19
N ARG A 190 -24.04 6.91 30.21
CA ARG A 190 -24.43 6.30 31.50
C ARG A 190 -25.58 5.32 31.36
N LEU A 191 -26.58 5.66 30.54
CA LEU A 191 -27.72 4.79 30.25
C LEU A 191 -27.26 3.45 29.64
N HIS A 192 -26.33 3.50 28.68
CA HIS A 192 -25.78 2.31 28.03
C HIS A 192 -25.07 1.37 29.00
N ASP A 193 -24.24 1.92 29.89
CA ASP A 193 -23.51 1.13 30.90
C ASP A 193 -24.48 0.44 31.87
N ARG A 194 -25.50 1.18 32.35
CA ARG A 194 -26.51 0.66 33.28
C ARG A 194 -27.38 -0.42 32.63
N LEU A 195 -27.79 -0.25 31.38
CA LEU A 195 -28.51 -1.27 30.61
C LEU A 195 -27.68 -2.55 30.42
N SER A 196 -26.39 -2.39 30.11
CA SER A 196 -25.46 -3.51 29.94
C SER A 196 -25.26 -4.28 31.25
N GLU A 197 -25.10 -3.57 32.37
CA GLU A 197 -24.99 -4.19 33.70
C GLU A 197 -26.28 -4.92 34.08
N TYR A 198 -27.45 -4.32 33.80
CA TYR A 198 -28.75 -4.93 34.05
C TYR A 198 -28.95 -6.24 33.28
N VAL A 199 -28.63 -6.26 31.98
CA VAL A 199 -28.67 -7.48 31.14
C VAL A 199 -27.72 -8.54 31.69
N ASN A 200 -26.48 -8.17 32.03
CA ASN A 200 -25.48 -9.10 32.57
C ASN A 200 -25.91 -9.71 33.91
N LYS A 201 -26.44 -8.90 34.83
CA LYS A 201 -26.97 -9.39 36.12
C LYS A 201 -28.13 -10.37 35.91
N ARG A 202 -28.99 -10.09 34.93
CA ARG A 202 -30.15 -10.94 34.62
C ARG A 202 -29.78 -12.25 33.94
N ASN A 203 -28.80 -12.22 33.03
CA ASN A 203 -28.27 -13.43 32.38
C ASN A 203 -27.63 -14.38 33.39
N ARG A 204 -26.94 -13.82 34.40
CA ARG A 204 -26.39 -14.60 35.52
C ARG A 204 -27.48 -15.23 36.40
N ARG A 205 -28.61 -14.54 36.64
CA ARG A 205 -29.76 -15.08 37.40
C ARG A 205 -30.54 -16.13 36.60
N ALA A 206 -30.80 -15.91 35.32
CA ALA A 206 -31.48 -16.88 34.44
C ALA A 206 -30.71 -18.21 34.32
N SER A 207 -29.36 -18.14 34.33
CA SER A 207 -28.49 -19.32 34.36
C SER A 207 -28.56 -20.11 35.69
N ALA A 208 -29.06 -19.49 36.76
CA ALA A 208 -29.16 -20.10 38.09
C ALA A 208 -30.55 -20.63 38.44
N GLU A 209 -31.63 -20.05 37.89
CA GLU A 209 -33.01 -20.33 38.34
C GLU A 209 -33.93 -20.94 37.27
N GLY A 210 -33.46 -21.16 36.04
CA GLY A 210 -34.28 -21.70 34.96
C GLY A 210 -35.09 -20.61 34.25
N ASN A 211 -35.29 -20.80 32.94
CA ASN A 211 -35.70 -19.76 32.00
C ASN A 211 -37.21 -19.46 32.05
N GLU A 212 -37.71 -18.95 33.18
CA GLU A 212 -39.01 -18.29 33.22
C GLU A 212 -38.81 -16.77 33.09
N GLY A 213 -39.47 -16.18 32.08
CA GLY A 213 -39.43 -14.76 31.78
C GLY A 213 -39.93 -13.93 32.95
N LEU A 214 -39.02 -13.56 33.85
CA LEU A 214 -39.28 -12.55 34.88
C LEU A 214 -39.65 -11.25 34.14
N ARG A 215 -40.69 -10.53 34.57
CA ARG A 215 -40.92 -9.12 34.22
C ARG A 215 -40.85 -8.29 35.51
N GLY A 216 -40.15 -7.16 35.45
CA GLY A 216 -40.18 -6.06 36.42
C GLY A 216 -39.67 -6.35 37.84
N GLY A 217 -38.64 -5.61 38.27
CA GLY A 217 -38.40 -5.38 39.71
C GLY A 217 -36.94 -5.48 40.14
N GLY A 218 -36.34 -4.32 40.40
CA GLY A 218 -35.06 -4.19 41.09
C GLY A 218 -34.69 -2.71 41.26
N PRO A 219 -33.98 -2.32 42.33
CA PRO A 219 -33.57 -0.93 42.56
C PRO A 219 -32.70 -0.34 41.43
N ASP A 220 -32.11 -1.20 40.59
CA ASP A 220 -31.27 -0.81 39.45
C ASP A 220 -32.08 -0.24 38.26
N ILE A 221 -33.39 -0.51 38.16
CA ILE A 221 -34.25 -0.03 37.05
C ILE A 221 -34.57 1.46 37.19
N THR A 222 -34.68 1.97 38.41
CA THR A 222 -35.03 3.38 38.67
C THR A 222 -34.03 4.35 38.05
N TRP A 223 -32.74 4.00 38.09
CA TRP A 223 -31.66 4.80 37.51
C TRP A 223 -31.59 4.74 35.98
N ILE A 224 -31.98 3.59 35.40
CA ILE A 224 -32.13 3.43 33.94
C ILE A 224 -33.28 4.29 33.44
N ILE A 225 -34.43 4.24 34.11
CA ILE A 225 -35.60 5.06 33.78
C ILE A 225 -35.28 6.56 33.87
N GLN A 226 -34.56 6.98 34.91
CA GLN A 226 -34.20 8.38 35.07
C GLN A 226 -33.26 8.88 33.96
N ASP A 227 -32.17 8.16 33.67
CA ASP A 227 -31.26 8.56 32.58
C ASP A 227 -31.96 8.52 31.20
N ALA A 228 -32.90 7.59 31.00
CA ALA A 228 -33.70 7.52 29.78
C ALA A 228 -34.64 8.73 29.62
N ARG A 229 -35.26 9.21 30.71
CA ARG A 229 -36.06 10.45 30.71
C ARG A 229 -35.20 11.67 30.38
N ASP A 230 -34.08 11.82 31.06
CA ASP A 230 -33.15 12.92 30.83
C ASP A 230 -32.63 12.92 29.37
N ALA A 231 -32.34 11.74 28.81
CA ALA A 231 -31.95 11.58 27.41
C ALA A 231 -33.09 11.90 26.44
N CYS A 232 -34.32 11.50 26.73
CA CYS A 232 -35.49 11.76 25.89
C CYS A 232 -35.81 13.26 25.80
N ASP A 233 -35.73 13.97 26.94
CA ASP A 233 -35.95 15.41 27.02
C ASP A 233 -34.89 16.19 26.22
N LEU A 234 -33.61 15.87 26.43
CA LEU A 234 -32.49 16.46 25.69
C LEU A 234 -32.56 16.15 24.19
N PHE A 235 -32.93 14.91 23.83
CA PHE A 235 -33.10 14.50 22.44
C PHE A 235 -34.22 15.28 21.76
N THR A 236 -35.39 15.42 22.42
CA THR A 236 -36.54 16.13 21.85
C THR A 236 -36.30 17.64 21.75
N ALA A 237 -35.49 18.21 22.64
CA ALA A 237 -35.05 19.59 22.54
C ALA A 237 -34.12 19.83 21.33
N LEU A 238 -33.18 18.92 21.08
CA LEU A 238 -32.20 19.00 19.99
C LEU A 238 -32.78 18.62 18.62
N PHE A 239 -33.77 17.73 18.59
CA PHE A 239 -34.37 17.16 17.38
C PHE A 239 -35.91 17.27 17.42
N PRO A 240 -36.48 18.49 17.40
CA PRO A 240 -37.92 18.67 17.50
C PRO A 240 -38.66 18.01 16.33
N GLY A 241 -39.83 17.44 16.63
CA GLY A 241 -40.68 16.71 15.68
C GLY A 241 -41.31 17.58 14.57
N PRO A 242 -42.12 16.96 13.68
CA PRO A 242 -42.85 15.72 13.91
C PRO A 242 -42.02 14.44 13.76
N TYR A 243 -42.30 13.45 14.61
CA TYR A 243 -41.81 12.08 14.47
C TYR A 243 -42.86 11.25 13.71
N GLY A 244 -42.43 10.28 12.92
CA GLY A 244 -43.32 9.34 12.21
C GLY A 244 -44.08 8.43 13.19
N ALA A 245 -45.15 7.80 12.72
CA ALA A 245 -45.80 6.76 13.50
C ALA A 245 -44.85 5.58 13.68
N GLU A 246 -44.92 4.89 14.84
CA GLU A 246 -44.03 3.78 15.17
C GLU A 246 -44.06 2.67 14.10
N GLU A 247 -45.27 2.36 13.60
CA GLU A 247 -45.54 1.36 12.57
C GLU A 247 -44.86 1.68 11.22
N ASP A 248 -44.60 2.96 10.94
CA ASP A 248 -44.03 3.43 9.68
C ASP A 248 -42.50 3.49 9.70
N ILE A 249 -41.85 3.24 10.85
CA ILE A 249 -40.40 3.41 11.01
C ILE A 249 -39.62 2.52 10.05
N GLY A 250 -40.05 1.28 9.83
CA GLY A 250 -39.41 0.37 8.87
C GLY A 250 -39.41 0.93 7.45
N THR A 251 -40.54 1.50 7.02
CA THR A 251 -40.69 2.16 5.71
C THR A 251 -39.89 3.45 5.65
N LEU A 252 -39.94 4.27 6.70
CA LEU A 252 -39.17 5.51 6.78
C LEU A 252 -37.65 5.26 6.77
N LEU A 253 -37.15 4.19 7.39
CA LEU A 253 -35.73 3.84 7.30
C LEU A 253 -35.27 3.54 5.87
N ILE A 254 -36.20 3.18 4.98
CA ILE A 254 -35.93 2.94 3.56
C ILE A 254 -36.09 4.23 2.75
N ASP A 255 -37.20 4.94 2.95
CA ASP A 255 -37.64 6.03 2.09
C ASP A 255 -37.20 7.42 2.57
N ASP A 256 -37.10 7.63 3.88
CA ASP A 256 -36.68 8.87 4.53
C ASP A 256 -35.88 8.57 5.81
N PHE A 257 -34.66 8.07 5.59
CA PHE A 257 -33.79 7.55 6.65
C PHE A 257 -33.61 8.53 7.81
N GLU A 258 -33.54 9.84 7.53
CA GLU A 258 -33.35 10.86 8.56
C GLU A 258 -34.54 10.90 9.54
N ASN A 259 -35.77 10.87 9.02
CA ASN A 259 -36.97 10.86 9.87
C ASN A 259 -37.25 9.48 10.48
N GLY A 260 -36.95 8.39 9.76
CA GLY A 260 -37.06 7.03 10.30
C GLY A 260 -36.18 6.82 11.53
N VAL A 261 -34.94 7.32 11.48
CA VAL A 261 -33.99 7.26 12.58
C VAL A 261 -34.37 8.15 13.77
N LYS A 262 -34.82 9.39 13.52
CA LYS A 262 -35.30 10.29 14.59
C LYS A 262 -36.46 9.66 15.34
N SER A 263 -37.41 9.10 14.59
CA SER A 263 -38.57 8.39 15.14
C SER A 263 -38.13 7.17 15.95
N ALA A 264 -37.21 6.36 15.42
CA ALA A 264 -36.69 5.19 16.13
C ALA A 264 -36.00 5.54 17.46
N CYS A 265 -35.26 6.64 17.50
CA CYS A 265 -34.60 7.07 18.74
C CYS A 265 -35.60 7.60 19.77
N PHE A 266 -36.62 8.34 19.32
CA PHE A 266 -37.66 8.86 20.18
C PHE A 266 -38.44 7.73 20.88
N TYR A 267 -39.03 6.78 20.13
CA TYR A 267 -39.83 5.70 20.73
C TYR A 267 -39.01 4.78 21.62
N ALA A 268 -37.76 4.50 21.27
CA ALA A 268 -36.92 3.65 22.12
C ALA A 268 -36.50 4.33 23.43
N LEU A 269 -36.23 5.65 23.41
CA LEU A 269 -35.98 6.41 24.64
C LEU A 269 -37.25 6.54 25.48
N ASP A 270 -38.40 6.71 24.84
CA ASP A 270 -39.71 6.77 25.49
C ASP A 270 -40.06 5.46 26.20
N ASP A 271 -39.90 4.31 25.55
CA ASP A 271 -40.09 2.98 26.15
C ASP A 271 -39.18 2.78 27.37
N LEU A 272 -37.90 3.16 27.26
CA LEU A 272 -36.95 3.08 28.38
C LEU A 272 -37.33 4.02 29.53
N ALA A 273 -37.81 5.22 29.22
CA ALA A 273 -38.25 6.24 30.17
C ALA A 273 -39.57 5.88 30.88
N ASN A 274 -40.39 5.03 30.26
CA ASN A 274 -41.62 4.47 30.81
C ASN A 274 -41.39 3.14 31.54
N GLY A 275 -40.21 2.54 31.37
CA GLY A 275 -39.87 1.24 31.96
C GLY A 275 -40.37 0.04 31.15
N ASP A 276 -40.78 0.28 29.90
CA ASP A 276 -41.33 -0.71 28.98
C ASP A 276 -40.21 -1.46 28.26
N PHE A 277 -39.40 -2.16 29.06
CA PHE A 277 -38.33 -3.01 28.56
C PHE A 277 -38.17 -4.28 29.40
N TYR A 278 -37.69 -5.34 28.77
CA TYR A 278 -37.48 -6.64 29.39
C TYR A 278 -36.27 -7.34 28.78
N VAL A 279 -35.82 -8.43 29.41
CA VAL A 279 -34.74 -9.27 28.86
C VAL A 279 -35.33 -10.63 28.56
N GLU A 280 -35.17 -11.08 27.32
CA GLU A 280 -35.62 -12.38 26.83
C GLU A 280 -34.46 -13.04 26.09
N ASP A 281 -34.15 -14.30 26.43
CA ASP A 281 -33.00 -15.06 25.89
C ASP A 281 -31.67 -14.31 25.94
N GLY A 282 -31.50 -13.50 27.00
CA GLY A 282 -30.33 -12.68 27.24
C GLY A 282 -30.19 -11.45 26.35
N ILE A 283 -31.25 -11.09 25.63
CA ILE A 283 -31.34 -9.91 24.78
C ILE A 283 -32.31 -8.92 25.42
N LEU A 284 -31.88 -7.66 25.54
CA LEU A 284 -32.75 -6.57 25.96
C LEU A 284 -33.75 -6.26 24.84
N LYS A 285 -35.04 -6.25 25.16
CA LYS A 285 -36.15 -5.91 24.28
C LYS A 285 -36.95 -4.73 24.83
N LEU A 286 -37.47 -3.91 23.92
CA LEU A 286 -38.36 -2.78 24.22
C LEU A 286 -39.82 -3.17 23.92
N GLY A 287 -40.75 -2.27 24.22
CA GLY A 287 -42.15 -2.39 23.82
C GLY A 287 -42.32 -2.27 22.30
N CYS A 288 -41.52 -1.40 21.68
CA CYS A 288 -41.42 -1.20 20.25
C CYS A 288 -40.56 -2.27 19.55
N GLU A 289 -40.74 -2.43 18.24
CA GLU A 289 -39.94 -3.35 17.40
C GLU A 289 -38.47 -2.90 17.20
N ILE A 290 -38.04 -1.82 17.86
CA ILE A 290 -36.71 -1.24 17.70
C ILE A 290 -35.74 -1.88 18.69
N SER A 291 -34.59 -2.34 18.18
CA SER A 291 -33.53 -2.88 19.04
C SER A 291 -32.95 -1.77 19.95
N PRO A 292 -32.91 -1.97 21.28
CA PRO A 292 -32.36 -0.97 22.21
C PRO A 292 -30.86 -0.72 22.04
N GLY A 293 -30.13 -1.70 21.50
CA GLY A 293 -28.72 -1.54 21.12
C GLY A 293 -28.53 -0.54 19.98
N THR A 294 -29.51 -0.42 19.09
CA THR A 294 -29.49 0.53 17.98
C THR A 294 -29.52 1.96 18.50
N VAL A 295 -30.33 2.27 19.52
CA VAL A 295 -30.57 3.65 19.97
C VAL A 295 -29.46 4.19 20.88
N THR A 296 -29.00 3.39 21.84
CA THR A 296 -27.86 3.78 22.72
C THR A 296 -26.56 3.94 21.93
N THR A 297 -26.36 3.10 20.90
CA THR A 297 -25.20 3.20 19.98
C THR A 297 -25.37 4.33 18.96
N PHE A 298 -26.60 4.66 18.56
CA PHE A 298 -26.90 5.75 17.64
C PHE A 298 -26.61 7.12 18.27
N LEU A 299 -26.95 7.31 19.54
CA LEU A 299 -26.84 8.58 20.26
C LEU A 299 -25.48 8.81 20.96
N SER A 300 -24.68 7.78 21.24
CA SER A 300 -23.37 7.92 21.90
C SER A 300 -22.20 8.13 20.93
N ARG A 301 -21.40 9.19 21.10
CA ARG A 301 -20.18 9.45 20.30
C ARG A 301 -18.99 8.53 20.64
N ASN A 302 -19.08 7.77 21.73
CA ASN A 302 -17.94 7.00 22.23
C ASN A 302 -17.82 5.60 21.62
N LYS A 303 -16.72 5.41 20.89
CA LYS A 303 -16.19 4.12 20.41
C LYS A 303 -15.78 3.13 21.51
N ALA A 304 -16.01 3.45 22.79
CA ALA A 304 -15.40 2.75 23.90
C ALA A 304 -16.42 2.52 25.01
N HIS A 305 -17.18 1.42 24.93
CA HIS A 305 -17.54 0.51 26.05
C HIS A 305 -18.58 -0.52 25.57
N GLY A 306 -18.25 -1.24 24.49
CA GLY A 306 -18.95 -2.43 24.05
C GLY A 306 -17.95 -3.58 23.89
N ASN A 307 -17.38 -4.01 25.01
CA ASN A 307 -16.43 -5.11 25.03
C ASN A 307 -17.20 -6.43 25.10
N GLN A 308 -17.41 -7.09 23.95
CA GLN A 308 -17.12 -8.52 23.76
C GLN A 308 -17.30 -8.97 22.29
N LEU A 309 -16.16 -9.27 21.67
CA LEU A 309 -15.93 -10.45 20.81
C LEU A 309 -16.64 -10.57 19.45
N THR A 310 -16.29 -9.69 18.52
CA THR A 310 -15.54 -10.14 17.32
C THR A 310 -14.32 -9.24 17.17
N ARG A 311 -13.13 -9.80 17.42
CA ARG A 311 -11.87 -9.08 17.21
C ARG A 311 -11.76 -8.73 15.72
N PHE A 312 -11.95 -7.48 15.33
CA PHE A 312 -11.36 -6.99 14.09
C PHE A 312 -9.84 -7.08 14.28
N SER A 313 -9.22 -8.04 13.62
CA SER A 313 -7.79 -8.25 13.79
C SER A 313 -7.03 -7.20 12.99
N VAL A 314 -6.39 -6.23 13.67
CA VAL A 314 -5.49 -5.25 13.04
C VAL A 314 -4.39 -5.95 12.24
N ARG A 315 -4.00 -7.15 12.70
CA ARG A 315 -3.14 -8.08 11.97
C ARG A 315 -3.98 -9.27 11.53
N PRO A 316 -3.92 -9.69 10.26
CA PRO A 316 -4.72 -10.81 9.80
C PRO A 316 -4.41 -12.09 10.56
N VAL A 317 -5.41 -12.96 10.68
CA VAL A 317 -5.32 -14.24 11.38
C VAL A 317 -4.62 -15.28 10.50
N LYS A 318 -4.93 -15.31 9.19
CA LYS A 318 -4.23 -16.20 8.25
C LYS A 318 -2.90 -15.60 7.87
N THR A 319 -1.87 -16.44 7.88
CA THR A 319 -0.58 -16.11 7.28
C THR A 319 -0.59 -16.51 5.81
N LEU A 320 -0.28 -15.58 4.92
CA LEU A 320 -0.11 -15.84 3.49
C LEU A 320 1.37 -15.83 3.12
N GLN A 321 1.77 -16.58 2.09
CA GLN A 321 3.17 -16.69 1.70
C GLN A 321 3.55 -15.65 0.63
N ALA A 322 4.66 -14.97 0.83
CA ALA A 322 5.17 -13.95 -0.11
C ALA A 322 6.61 -14.19 -0.53
N ILE A 323 6.91 -13.88 -1.79
CA ILE A 323 8.28 -13.68 -2.29
C ILE A 323 8.45 -12.20 -2.60
N GLU A 324 9.53 -11.60 -2.09
CA GLU A 324 9.88 -10.22 -2.40
C GLU A 324 11.17 -10.17 -3.22
N LEU A 325 11.08 -9.52 -4.37
CA LEU A 325 12.17 -9.28 -5.31
C LEU A 325 12.76 -7.90 -5.07
N CYS A 326 14.08 -7.77 -5.20
CA CYS A 326 14.80 -6.53 -4.95
C CYS A 326 14.51 -5.96 -3.55
N ALA A 327 14.59 -6.84 -2.54
CA ALA A 327 14.14 -6.57 -1.18
C ALA A 327 14.87 -5.39 -0.50
N GLY A 328 16.06 -5.04 -0.98
CA GLY A 328 16.85 -3.93 -0.47
C GLY A 328 17.05 -4.03 1.04
N ALA A 329 16.71 -2.95 1.75
CA ALA A 329 16.82 -2.92 3.21
C ALA A 329 15.63 -3.54 3.96
N GLY A 330 14.63 -4.08 3.24
CA GLY A 330 13.44 -4.73 3.82
C GLY A 330 12.28 -3.79 4.16
N GLY A 331 12.24 -2.59 3.59
CA GLY A 331 11.13 -1.66 3.84
C GLY A 331 9.76 -2.26 3.46
N GLU A 332 9.68 -2.87 2.28
CA GLU A 332 8.48 -3.58 1.84
C GLU A 332 8.22 -4.84 2.68
N ALA A 333 9.25 -5.64 2.95
CA ALA A 333 9.18 -6.84 3.81
C ALA A 333 8.54 -6.56 5.17
N ILE A 334 8.96 -5.48 5.84
CA ILE A 334 8.41 -5.07 7.14
C ILE A 334 6.91 -4.80 7.02
N GLY A 335 6.48 -4.06 5.99
CA GLY A 335 5.08 -3.74 5.77
C GLY A 335 4.22 -4.96 5.41
N LEU A 336 4.75 -5.86 4.57
CA LEU A 336 4.09 -7.11 4.21
C LEU A 336 3.95 -8.05 5.42
N CYS A 337 4.99 -8.16 6.25
CA CYS A 337 4.89 -8.88 7.52
C CYS A 337 3.82 -8.29 8.44
N ALA A 338 3.77 -6.97 8.56
CA ALA A 338 2.76 -6.29 9.37
C ALA A 338 1.33 -6.47 8.83
N SER A 339 1.18 -6.85 7.55
CA SER A 339 -0.09 -7.15 6.91
C SER A 339 -0.40 -8.65 6.77
N GLY A 340 0.31 -9.52 7.50
CA GLY A 340 -0.01 -10.94 7.58
C GLY A 340 0.63 -11.82 6.50
N PHE A 341 1.62 -11.29 5.76
CA PHE A 341 2.44 -12.10 4.87
C PHE A 341 3.70 -12.62 5.56
N GLU A 342 4.10 -13.85 5.24
CA GLU A 342 5.37 -14.43 5.64
C GLU A 342 6.30 -14.50 4.43
N PRO A 343 7.50 -13.89 4.49
CA PRO A 343 8.46 -13.95 3.41
C PRO A 343 9.09 -15.35 3.33
N VAL A 344 8.71 -16.13 2.32
CA VAL A 344 9.35 -17.43 2.04
C VAL A 344 10.68 -17.30 1.31
N LEU A 345 10.87 -16.16 0.64
CA LEU A 345 12.12 -15.79 -0.02
C LEU A 345 12.20 -14.26 -0.17
N LEU A 346 13.33 -13.69 0.25
CA LEU A 346 13.71 -12.30 -0.01
C LEU A 346 14.93 -12.32 -0.94
N VAL A 347 14.83 -11.70 -2.11
CA VAL A 347 15.91 -11.71 -3.11
C VAL A 347 16.49 -10.33 -3.30
N ASP A 348 17.81 -10.21 -3.14
CA ASP A 348 18.54 -8.97 -3.45
C ASP A 348 19.98 -9.28 -3.85
N ASN A 349 20.56 -8.62 -4.84
CA ASN A 349 21.96 -8.89 -5.25
C ASN A 349 23.00 -8.20 -4.34
N GLY A 350 22.57 -7.21 -3.55
CA GLY A 350 23.38 -6.36 -2.71
C GLY A 350 23.84 -7.08 -1.46
N LEU A 351 25.16 -7.07 -1.22
CA LEU A 351 25.73 -7.62 0.01
C LEU A 351 25.18 -6.90 1.25
N ARG A 352 25.15 -5.56 1.22
CA ARG A 352 24.71 -4.73 2.35
C ARG A 352 23.20 -4.83 2.60
N ALA A 353 22.40 -4.98 1.55
CA ALA A 353 20.98 -5.30 1.65
C ALA A 353 20.77 -6.66 2.35
N SER A 354 21.46 -7.70 1.88
CA SER A 354 21.38 -9.04 2.49
C SER A 354 21.83 -9.06 3.95
N GLN A 355 22.92 -8.36 4.28
CA GLN A 355 23.40 -8.19 5.66
C GLN A 355 22.37 -7.46 6.53
N THR A 356 21.74 -6.42 6.01
CA THR A 356 20.68 -5.66 6.70
C THR A 356 19.49 -6.55 7.04
N LEU A 357 18.98 -7.30 6.07
CA LEU A 357 17.86 -8.23 6.28
C LEU A 357 18.23 -9.29 7.33
N LYS A 358 19.41 -9.90 7.23
CA LYS A 358 19.86 -10.96 8.16
C LYS A 358 20.19 -10.46 9.56
N ALA A 359 20.73 -9.25 9.72
CA ALA A 359 21.00 -8.66 11.03
C ALA A 359 19.69 -8.43 11.80
N ASN A 360 18.63 -8.01 11.10
CA ASN A 360 17.34 -7.79 11.73
C ASN A 360 16.50 -9.04 11.89
N ARG A 361 16.63 -9.99 10.96
CA ARG A 361 15.86 -11.24 10.89
C ARG A 361 16.76 -12.40 10.42
N PRO A 362 17.50 -13.04 11.34
CA PRO A 362 18.39 -14.15 11.01
C PRO A 362 17.66 -15.35 10.38
N ASP A 363 16.39 -15.53 10.76
CA ASP A 363 15.50 -16.60 10.34
C ASP A 363 14.95 -16.42 8.91
N TRP A 364 14.96 -15.20 8.37
CA TRP A 364 14.45 -14.94 7.02
C TRP A 364 15.29 -15.63 5.95
N ASN A 365 14.62 -16.23 4.97
CA ASN A 365 15.29 -16.84 3.82
C ASN A 365 15.72 -15.76 2.82
N VAL A 366 16.90 -15.18 3.04
CA VAL A 366 17.49 -14.15 2.18
C VAL A 366 18.44 -14.81 1.19
N SER A 367 18.21 -14.58 -0.10
CA SER A 367 19.04 -15.11 -1.17
C SER A 367 19.72 -13.99 -1.96
N ARG A 368 21.05 -14.03 -2.00
CA ARG A 368 21.85 -13.06 -2.75
C ARG A 368 21.96 -13.47 -4.22
N LEU A 369 20.89 -13.26 -4.99
CA LEU A 369 20.83 -13.63 -6.40
C LEU A 369 20.86 -12.40 -7.30
N ASN A 370 21.61 -12.51 -8.40
CA ASN A 370 21.47 -11.59 -9.51
C ASN A 370 20.38 -12.11 -10.46
N LEU A 371 19.20 -11.48 -10.43
CA LEU A 371 18.06 -11.89 -11.25
C LEU A 371 18.33 -11.86 -12.75
N LYS A 372 19.31 -11.06 -13.22
CA LYS A 372 19.72 -11.02 -14.63
C LYS A 372 20.45 -12.28 -15.10
N THR A 373 21.11 -12.99 -14.21
CA THR A 373 22.04 -14.06 -14.59
C THR A 373 21.72 -15.39 -13.91
N CYS A 374 20.79 -15.41 -12.96
CA CYS A 374 20.36 -16.67 -12.34
C CYS A 374 19.44 -17.44 -13.29
N ASN A 375 19.40 -18.76 -13.12
CA ASN A 375 18.38 -19.59 -13.76
C ASN A 375 17.06 -19.43 -12.99
N ILE A 376 16.14 -18.64 -13.54
CA ILE A 376 14.84 -18.36 -12.89
C ILE A 376 14.03 -19.64 -12.66
N GLU A 377 14.04 -20.58 -13.59
CA GLU A 377 13.28 -21.83 -13.45
C GLU A 377 13.81 -22.66 -12.27
N GLU A 378 15.11 -22.87 -12.19
CA GLU A 378 15.74 -23.63 -11.08
C GLU A 378 15.52 -22.96 -9.72
N GLU A 379 15.59 -21.63 -9.68
CA GLU A 379 15.48 -20.89 -8.43
C GLU A 379 14.04 -20.73 -7.95
N PHE A 380 13.08 -20.55 -8.86
CA PHE A 380 11.72 -20.13 -8.52
C PHE A 380 10.63 -21.18 -8.76
N ALA A 381 10.79 -22.13 -9.69
CA ALA A 381 9.73 -23.11 -9.99
C ALA A 381 9.33 -23.98 -8.79
N LYS A 382 10.25 -24.18 -7.83
CA LYS A 382 9.99 -24.90 -6.57
C LYS A 382 8.88 -24.26 -5.71
N TYR A 383 8.56 -22.99 -5.94
CA TYR A 383 7.51 -22.23 -5.26
C TYR A 383 6.17 -22.22 -6.02
N ASN A 384 6.09 -22.84 -7.19
CA ASN A 384 4.87 -22.91 -7.98
C ASN A 384 3.70 -23.47 -7.15
N GLY A 385 2.60 -22.72 -7.09
CA GLY A 385 1.38 -23.08 -6.35
C GLY A 385 1.49 -23.02 -4.83
N LYS A 386 2.61 -22.52 -4.28
CA LYS A 386 2.84 -22.40 -2.83
C LYS A 386 2.82 -20.96 -2.33
N VAL A 387 2.95 -19.99 -3.22
CA VAL A 387 3.09 -18.58 -2.89
C VAL A 387 1.81 -17.83 -3.24
N ASP A 388 1.32 -17.03 -2.29
CA ASP A 388 0.14 -16.19 -2.50
C ASP A 388 0.48 -14.89 -3.22
N LEU A 389 1.65 -14.31 -2.91
CA LEU A 389 2.07 -13.00 -3.40
C LEU A 389 3.52 -13.00 -3.91
N VAL A 390 3.75 -12.46 -5.11
CA VAL A 390 5.09 -12.00 -5.53
C VAL A 390 5.09 -10.49 -5.55
N SER A 391 6.06 -9.86 -4.91
CA SER A 391 6.15 -8.40 -4.85
C SER A 391 7.57 -7.88 -5.03
N GLY A 392 7.73 -6.55 -5.12
CA GLY A 392 9.06 -5.93 -5.12
C GLY A 392 9.11 -4.52 -5.69
N GLY A 393 10.03 -3.71 -5.14
CA GLY A 393 10.50 -2.44 -5.73
C GLY A 393 11.45 -2.70 -6.89
N VAL A 394 10.94 -3.30 -7.97
CA VAL A 394 11.76 -3.75 -9.10
C VAL A 394 12.42 -2.54 -9.75
N PRO A 395 13.76 -2.45 -9.75
CA PRO A 395 14.45 -1.28 -10.27
C PRO A 395 14.16 -1.15 -11.76
N CYS A 396 13.63 0.02 -12.10
CA CYS A 396 13.51 0.45 -13.47
C CYS A 396 14.20 1.83 -13.59
N GLN A 397 15.50 1.84 -13.26
CA GLN A 397 16.38 3.01 -13.31
C GLN A 397 16.50 3.72 -14.68
N PRO A 398 16.15 3.14 -15.85
CA PRO A 398 15.97 3.95 -17.06
C PRO A 398 14.82 4.98 -17.00
N LEU A 399 13.94 4.95 -15.97
CA LEU A 399 12.74 5.80 -15.84
C LEU A 399 12.90 7.03 -14.93
N SER A 400 13.97 7.09 -14.13
CA SER A 400 14.13 8.25 -13.25
C SER A 400 14.51 9.46 -14.11
N ARG A 401 13.84 10.61 -13.89
CA ARG A 401 14.29 11.91 -14.42
C ARG A 401 15.75 12.21 -14.02
N ALA A 402 16.31 11.42 -13.09
CA ALA A 402 17.65 11.40 -12.56
C ALA A 402 18.73 10.67 -13.40
N GLY A 403 18.37 9.74 -14.31
CA GLY A 403 19.31 8.80 -14.98
C GLY A 403 19.60 9.02 -16.47
N SER A 404 20.41 8.13 -17.07
CA SER A 404 21.08 8.23 -18.38
C SER A 404 20.23 7.90 -19.63
N ARG A 405 18.90 7.80 -19.54
CA ARG A 405 17.98 7.64 -20.71
C ARG A 405 18.23 6.41 -21.62
N GLU A 406 18.83 5.34 -21.13
CA GLU A 406 19.13 4.13 -21.94
C GLU A 406 17.93 3.19 -22.18
N GLY A 407 16.76 3.45 -21.58
CA GLY A 407 15.52 2.73 -21.90
C GLY A 407 15.59 1.21 -21.67
N GLU A 408 15.11 0.40 -22.63
CA GLU A 408 15.05 -1.07 -22.54
C GLU A 408 16.41 -1.77 -22.61
N LEU A 409 17.47 -1.09 -23.08
CA LEU A 409 18.83 -1.62 -23.18
C LEU A 409 19.61 -1.46 -21.88
N ASP A 410 19.05 -0.78 -20.89
CA ASP A 410 19.65 -0.59 -19.58
C ASP A 410 19.70 -1.93 -18.83
N LYS A 411 20.92 -2.41 -18.55
CA LYS A 411 21.20 -3.67 -17.84
C LYS A 411 20.54 -3.75 -16.45
N ARG A 412 20.03 -2.64 -15.92
CA ARG A 412 19.39 -2.51 -14.60
C ARG A 412 17.87 -2.67 -14.63
N ASN A 413 17.22 -2.76 -15.79
CA ASN A 413 15.78 -2.99 -15.90
C ASN A 413 15.44 -4.46 -15.56
N LEU A 414 14.86 -4.72 -14.39
CA LEU A 414 14.52 -6.07 -13.93
C LEU A 414 13.05 -6.49 -14.16
N PHE A 415 12.27 -5.67 -14.88
CA PHE A 415 10.82 -5.93 -15.00
C PHE A 415 10.52 -7.23 -15.77
N ASN A 416 11.33 -7.55 -16.78
CA ASN A 416 11.15 -8.80 -17.54
C ASN A 416 11.43 -10.03 -16.67
N GLU A 417 12.52 -9.99 -15.89
CA GLU A 417 12.86 -11.06 -14.95
C GLU A 417 11.77 -11.22 -13.89
N ALA A 418 11.18 -10.11 -13.41
CA ALA A 418 10.04 -10.16 -12.49
C ALA A 418 8.80 -10.83 -13.12
N ILE A 419 8.51 -10.57 -14.41
CA ILE A 419 7.42 -11.24 -15.15
C ILE A 419 7.70 -12.74 -15.32
N GLU A 420 8.94 -13.11 -15.68
CA GLU A 420 9.35 -14.51 -15.79
C GLU A 420 9.20 -15.25 -14.45
N ILE A 421 9.56 -14.60 -13.34
CA ILE A 421 9.36 -15.13 -11.99
C ILE A 421 7.87 -15.29 -11.67
N VAL A 422 7.00 -14.33 -12.03
CA VAL A 422 5.54 -14.49 -11.90
C VAL A 422 5.03 -15.68 -12.73
N GLY A 423 5.60 -15.90 -13.91
CA GLY A 423 5.31 -17.05 -14.76
C GLY A 423 5.71 -18.40 -14.14
N ALA A 424 6.90 -18.46 -13.51
CA ALA A 424 7.43 -19.66 -12.86
C ALA A 424 6.75 -19.97 -11.52
N VAL A 425 6.49 -18.94 -10.71
CA VAL A 425 5.89 -19.07 -9.36
C VAL A 425 4.36 -19.21 -9.42
N ARG A 426 3.71 -18.64 -10.45
CA ARG A 426 2.24 -18.59 -10.57
C ARG A 426 1.52 -18.15 -9.27
N PRO A 427 1.91 -17.01 -8.66
CA PRO A 427 1.27 -16.54 -7.43
C PRO A 427 -0.20 -16.18 -7.66
N ARG A 428 -0.98 -16.10 -6.57
CA ARG A 428 -2.40 -15.68 -6.66
C ARG A 428 -2.53 -14.19 -6.97
N ALA A 429 -1.60 -13.38 -6.47
CA ALA A 429 -1.48 -11.97 -6.76
C ALA A 429 -0.01 -11.55 -6.94
N PHE A 430 0.20 -10.40 -7.58
CA PHE A 430 1.48 -9.71 -7.55
C PHE A 430 1.29 -8.20 -7.43
N PHE A 431 2.30 -7.50 -6.91
CA PHE A 431 2.43 -6.05 -7.14
C PHE A 431 3.89 -5.64 -7.27
N PHE A 432 4.16 -4.68 -8.14
CA PHE A 432 5.49 -4.11 -8.32
C PHE A 432 5.44 -2.60 -8.13
N GLU A 433 6.33 -2.08 -7.28
CA GLU A 433 6.52 -0.66 -7.09
C GLU A 433 7.48 -0.08 -8.13
N ASN A 434 7.18 1.13 -8.59
CA ASN A 434 8.02 1.91 -9.48
C ASN A 434 7.87 3.42 -9.22
N VAL A 435 8.83 4.20 -9.73
CA VAL A 435 8.78 5.67 -9.73
C VAL A 435 7.72 6.20 -10.71
N THR A 436 7.20 7.41 -10.47
CA THR A 436 6.18 8.06 -11.32
C THR A 436 6.62 8.26 -12.78
N GLY A 437 7.93 8.36 -13.04
CA GLY A 437 8.49 8.40 -14.39
C GLY A 437 8.15 7.17 -15.25
N LEU A 438 7.71 6.05 -14.64
CA LEU A 438 7.16 4.92 -15.38
C LEU A 438 6.07 5.32 -16.35
N ASN A 439 5.26 6.34 -16.02
CA ASN A 439 4.14 6.78 -16.86
C ASN A 439 4.54 7.72 -18.02
N ASP A 440 5.81 8.12 -18.09
CA ASP A 440 6.30 9.05 -19.13
C ASP A 440 6.21 8.42 -20.54
N ASP A 441 6.01 9.25 -21.56
CA ASP A 441 5.83 8.79 -22.95
C ASP A 441 7.06 8.02 -23.49
N ASP A 442 8.25 8.32 -22.94
CA ASP A 442 9.51 7.66 -23.27
C ASP A 442 9.50 6.14 -23.03
N HIS A 443 8.56 5.65 -22.22
CA HIS A 443 8.51 4.26 -21.76
C HIS A 443 7.25 3.50 -22.22
N ILE A 444 6.51 4.07 -23.17
CA ILE A 444 5.23 3.50 -23.62
C ILE A 444 5.36 2.08 -24.20
N LYS A 445 6.41 1.82 -25.00
CA LYS A 445 6.66 0.49 -25.60
C LYS A 445 6.90 -0.57 -24.53
N MET A 446 7.84 -0.28 -23.63
CA MET A 446 8.18 -1.15 -22.50
C MET A 446 6.96 -1.47 -21.65
N ARG A 447 6.17 -0.46 -21.25
CA ARG A 447 4.95 -0.68 -20.44
C ARG A 447 3.95 -1.59 -21.14
N LEU A 448 3.65 -1.34 -22.40
CA LEU A 448 2.68 -2.11 -23.16
C LEU A 448 3.14 -3.57 -23.36
N GLY A 449 4.44 -3.79 -23.59
CA GLY A 449 5.03 -5.13 -23.67
C GLY A 449 4.89 -5.91 -22.37
N ASN A 450 5.29 -5.28 -21.27
CA ASN A 450 5.17 -5.85 -19.92
C ASN A 450 3.71 -6.22 -19.58
N TYR A 451 2.76 -5.33 -19.90
CA TYR A 451 1.34 -5.53 -19.65
C TYR A 451 0.77 -6.66 -20.51
N SER A 452 1.20 -6.78 -21.77
CA SER A 452 0.81 -7.88 -22.64
C SER A 452 1.26 -9.22 -22.07
N GLN A 453 2.53 -9.34 -21.68
CA GLN A 453 3.07 -10.59 -21.13
C GLN A 453 2.35 -11.04 -19.86
N LEU A 454 2.06 -10.11 -18.93
CA LEU A 454 1.32 -10.43 -17.71
C LEU A 454 -0.11 -10.90 -18.01
N LYS A 455 -0.77 -10.32 -19.02
CA LYS A 455 -2.08 -10.77 -19.49
C LYS A 455 -2.01 -12.15 -20.15
N ASP A 456 -0.98 -12.41 -20.96
CA ASP A 456 -0.76 -13.71 -21.60
C ASP A 456 -0.49 -14.82 -20.56
N LEU A 457 0.08 -14.48 -19.40
CA LEU A 457 0.21 -15.37 -18.25
C LEU A 457 -1.13 -15.64 -17.51
N GLY A 458 -2.20 -14.92 -17.86
CA GLY A 458 -3.55 -15.09 -17.31
C GLY A 458 -3.92 -14.14 -16.16
N TYR A 459 -3.16 -13.06 -15.95
CA TYR A 459 -3.44 -12.11 -14.88
C TYR A 459 -4.33 -10.95 -15.34
N PHE A 460 -5.25 -10.55 -14.46
CA PHE A 460 -5.97 -9.29 -14.55
C PHE A 460 -5.11 -8.22 -13.90
N ILE A 461 -4.76 -7.18 -14.66
CA ILE A 461 -3.76 -6.18 -14.25
C ILE A 461 -4.34 -4.78 -14.25
N SER A 462 -3.86 -3.96 -13.32
CA SER A 462 -4.13 -2.52 -13.29
C SER A 462 -2.99 -1.79 -12.57
N THR A 463 -3.11 -0.47 -12.46
CA THR A 463 -2.09 0.39 -11.86
C THR A 463 -2.74 1.57 -11.14
N PHE A 464 -2.19 1.95 -9.98
CA PHE A 464 -2.58 3.16 -9.26
C PHE A 464 -1.36 3.90 -8.72
N VAL A 465 -1.56 5.15 -8.31
CA VAL A 465 -0.54 5.97 -7.66
C VAL A 465 -0.87 6.09 -6.17
N ILE A 466 0.16 6.04 -5.32
CA ILE A 466 0.05 6.22 -3.88
C ILE A 466 1.14 7.17 -3.38
N ASN A 467 0.80 8.06 -2.45
CA ASN A 467 1.74 9.03 -1.88
C ASN A 467 1.95 8.81 -0.39
N ALA A 468 3.20 8.68 0.07
CA ALA A 468 3.53 8.54 1.49
C ALA A 468 2.91 9.64 2.39
N LEU A 469 2.75 10.85 1.85
CA LEU A 469 2.18 11.98 2.58
C LEU A 469 0.76 11.71 3.09
N ASP A 470 -0.03 10.99 2.30
CA ASP A 470 -1.42 10.67 2.63
C ASP A 470 -1.54 9.60 3.72
N TRP A 471 -0.43 8.93 4.04
CA TRP A 471 -0.37 7.79 4.97
C TRP A 471 0.45 8.09 6.23
N GLY A 472 0.53 9.37 6.60
CA GLY A 472 1.12 9.81 7.87
C GLY A 472 2.63 9.96 7.88
N LEU A 473 3.31 9.87 6.74
CA LEU A 473 4.73 10.24 6.63
C LEU A 473 4.85 11.69 6.16
N PRO A 474 5.73 12.53 6.73
CA PRO A 474 5.85 13.93 6.34
C PRO A 474 6.67 14.09 5.05
N GLN A 475 6.46 13.24 4.05
CA GLN A 475 7.28 13.12 2.85
C GLN A 475 6.42 13.05 1.59
N ASN A 476 6.62 13.96 0.64
CA ASN A 476 5.96 13.87 -0.67
C ASN A 476 6.64 12.80 -1.54
N ARG A 477 6.19 11.55 -1.45
CA ARG A 477 6.76 10.37 -2.13
C ARG A 477 5.67 9.60 -2.85
N GLU A 478 5.40 10.02 -4.09
CA GLU A 478 4.49 9.32 -5.00
C GLU A 478 5.16 8.09 -5.62
N ARG A 479 4.42 6.99 -5.69
CA ARG A 479 4.83 5.73 -6.33
C ARG A 479 3.72 5.14 -7.17
N VAL A 480 4.12 4.53 -8.27
CA VAL A 480 3.25 3.80 -9.18
C VAL A 480 3.28 2.34 -8.79
N ILE A 481 2.11 1.77 -8.52
CA ILE A 481 1.95 0.37 -8.14
C ILE A 481 1.26 -0.35 -9.28
N THR A 482 1.98 -1.21 -9.99
CA THR A 482 1.38 -2.15 -10.95
C THR A 482 1.04 -3.43 -10.21
N TYR A 483 -0.21 -3.85 -10.28
CA TYR A 483 -0.68 -5.04 -9.55
C TYR A 483 -1.52 -5.94 -10.45
N GLY A 484 -1.65 -7.19 -10.07
CA GLY A 484 -2.55 -8.11 -10.74
C GLY A 484 -2.94 -9.33 -9.93
N PHE A 485 -4.05 -9.94 -10.33
CA PHE A 485 -4.61 -11.14 -9.72
C PHE A 485 -4.86 -12.21 -10.77
N ALA A 486 -4.61 -13.47 -10.43
CA ALA A 486 -4.84 -14.60 -11.33
C ALA A 486 -6.34 -14.87 -11.56
N ARG A 487 -7.21 -14.42 -10.64
CA ARG A 487 -8.67 -14.61 -10.71
C ARG A 487 -9.39 -13.28 -10.87
N SER A 488 -10.34 -13.24 -11.80
CA SER A 488 -11.13 -12.03 -12.11
C SER A 488 -11.98 -11.54 -10.94
N HIS A 489 -12.50 -12.44 -10.10
CA HIS A 489 -13.27 -12.04 -8.91
C HIS A 489 -12.40 -11.44 -7.81
N ASP A 490 -11.17 -11.92 -7.64
CA ASP A 490 -10.20 -11.34 -6.70
C ASP A 490 -9.81 -9.93 -7.17
N PHE A 491 -9.53 -9.77 -8.47
CA PHE A 491 -9.30 -8.46 -9.09
C PHE A 491 -10.47 -7.49 -8.86
N ALA A 492 -11.71 -7.96 -9.06
CA ALA A 492 -12.91 -7.16 -8.80
C ALA A 492 -13.09 -6.82 -7.31
N ALA A 493 -12.68 -7.72 -6.41
CA ALA A 493 -12.77 -7.56 -4.96
C ALA A 493 -11.68 -6.64 -4.38
N PHE A 494 -10.60 -6.37 -5.12
CA PHE A 494 -9.58 -5.40 -4.72
C PHE A 494 -10.09 -3.95 -4.85
N ASP A 495 -10.02 -3.16 -3.78
CA ASP A 495 -10.00 -1.70 -3.94
C ASP A 495 -8.64 -1.19 -3.52
N VAL A 496 -8.20 -0.19 -4.28
CA VAL A 496 -7.05 0.63 -3.96
C VAL A 496 -7.18 1.14 -2.53
N PRO A 497 -6.13 1.02 -1.70
CA PRO A 497 -6.15 1.61 -0.38
C PRO A 497 -6.31 3.12 -0.52
N THR A 498 -7.35 3.67 0.10
CA THR A 498 -7.58 5.11 0.19
C THR A 498 -7.38 5.58 1.62
N PRO A 499 -6.67 6.68 1.84
CA PRO A 499 -6.47 7.25 3.17
C PRO A 499 -7.81 7.74 3.73
N VAL A 500 -7.94 7.76 5.04
CA VAL A 500 -9.03 8.51 5.70
C VAL A 500 -8.62 9.98 5.77
N ASP A 501 -9.55 10.89 5.48
CA ASP A 501 -9.32 12.34 5.43
C ASP A 501 -8.39 12.87 6.55
N GLY A 502 -7.36 13.62 6.18
CA GLY A 502 -6.61 14.51 7.10
C GLY A 502 -5.44 13.90 7.87
N LEU A 503 -4.82 12.82 7.40
CA LEU A 503 -3.71 12.14 8.09
C LEU A 503 -2.30 12.71 7.82
N SER A 504 -2.16 13.82 7.09
CA SER A 504 -0.85 14.42 6.83
C SER A 504 -0.21 14.92 8.13
N GLN A 505 0.95 14.37 8.50
CA GLN A 505 1.73 14.84 9.64
C GLN A 505 2.73 15.89 9.20
N ALA A 506 2.95 16.88 10.06
CA ALA A 506 4.02 17.84 9.87
C ALA A 506 5.38 17.19 10.17
N THR A 507 6.46 17.64 9.51
CA THR A 507 7.80 17.05 9.71
C THR A 507 8.19 17.01 11.20
N PHE A 508 7.93 18.10 11.93
CA PHE A 508 8.27 18.16 13.34
C PHE A 508 7.58 17.08 14.18
N GLU A 509 6.29 16.82 13.95
CA GLU A 509 5.53 15.82 14.73
C GLU A 509 6.13 14.42 14.64
N THR A 510 6.73 14.09 13.49
CA THR A 510 7.32 12.77 13.24
C THR A 510 8.77 12.64 13.72
N VAL A 511 9.55 13.73 13.72
CA VAL A 511 11.01 13.67 13.88
C VAL A 511 11.59 14.57 14.96
N ALA A 512 10.76 15.20 15.80
CA ALA A 512 11.21 16.15 16.83
C ALA A 512 12.29 15.59 17.77
N ASP A 513 12.10 14.35 18.22
CA ASP A 513 12.98 13.65 19.15
C ASP A 513 14.37 13.37 18.54
N VAL A 514 14.43 13.05 17.24
CA VAL A 514 15.69 12.76 16.55
C VAL A 514 16.39 14.01 16.00
N LEU A 515 15.65 15.08 15.72
CA LEU A 515 16.21 16.36 15.29
C LEU A 515 16.77 17.17 16.46
N PHE A 516 16.00 17.25 17.55
CA PHE A 516 16.30 18.11 18.69
C PHE A 516 16.27 17.36 20.03
N PRO A 517 17.15 16.36 20.21
CA PRO A 517 17.16 15.55 21.44
C PRO A 517 17.50 16.36 22.70
N TYR A 518 18.19 17.50 22.57
CA TYR A 518 18.64 18.34 23.68
C TYR A 518 17.82 19.62 23.87
N LEU A 519 16.63 19.72 23.26
CA LEU A 519 15.79 20.93 23.37
C LEU A 519 15.24 21.07 24.80
N SER A 520 15.58 22.16 25.49
CA SER A 520 15.12 22.40 26.85
C SER A 520 13.59 22.43 26.94
N GLY A 521 13.04 21.75 27.95
CA GLY A 521 11.60 21.72 28.21
C GLY A 521 10.79 20.85 27.23
N ALA A 522 11.42 20.20 26.26
CA ALA A 522 10.73 19.25 25.39
C ALA A 522 10.39 17.94 26.13
N PRO A 523 9.24 17.30 25.85
CA PRO A 523 8.78 16.13 26.60
C PRO A 523 9.66 14.87 26.40
N TRP A 524 10.47 14.83 25.33
CA TRP A 524 11.43 13.76 25.06
C TRP A 524 12.83 14.05 25.61
N CYS A 525 13.10 15.28 26.07
CA CYS A 525 14.37 15.63 26.68
C CYS A 525 14.43 14.95 28.06
N LYS A 526 15.32 13.96 28.22
CA LYS A 526 15.47 13.26 29.50
C LYS A 526 16.20 14.17 30.51
N PRO A 527 15.86 14.10 31.81
CA PRO A 527 16.56 14.84 32.86
C PRO A 527 18.02 14.40 33.10
N ASP A 528 18.41 13.21 32.64
CA ASP A 528 19.70 12.59 32.98
C ASP A 528 20.61 12.51 31.74
N GLY A 529 21.79 13.14 31.76
CA GLY A 529 22.93 12.55 31.03
C GLY A 529 24.17 13.39 30.72
N GLU A 530 24.04 14.63 30.26
CA GLU A 530 25.20 15.47 29.90
C GLU A 530 24.96 16.92 30.38
N GLU A 531 25.86 17.45 31.21
CA GLU A 531 25.84 18.84 31.63
C GLU A 531 26.53 19.72 30.58
N PHE A 532 25.78 20.66 30.00
CA PHE A 532 26.30 21.69 29.10
C PHE A 532 26.36 23.03 29.82
N SER A 533 27.22 23.94 29.36
CA SER A 533 27.18 25.31 29.87
C SER A 533 25.86 25.99 29.52
N GLU A 534 25.40 26.90 30.38
CA GLU A 534 24.16 27.67 30.17
C GLU A 534 24.19 28.38 28.81
N GLU A 535 25.32 28.99 28.44
CA GLU A 535 25.48 29.64 27.14
C GLU A 535 25.35 28.66 25.95
N ALA A 536 25.91 27.45 26.06
CA ALA A 536 25.84 26.43 25.01
C ALA A 536 24.40 25.93 24.81
N GLN A 537 23.67 25.73 25.91
CA GLN A 537 22.26 25.32 25.90
C GLN A 537 21.36 26.42 25.32
N GLU A 538 21.55 27.68 25.75
CA GLU A 538 20.80 28.82 25.20
C GLU A 538 21.02 29.02 23.69
N GLN A 539 22.24 28.76 23.20
CA GLN A 539 22.52 28.81 21.76
C GLN A 539 21.81 27.69 21.01
N TYR A 540 21.82 26.47 21.56
CA TYR A 540 21.12 25.32 20.99
C TYR A 540 19.61 25.55 20.94
N ASP A 541 19.00 25.98 22.04
CA ASP A 541 17.56 26.24 22.13
C ASP A 541 17.14 27.36 21.17
N ARG A 542 17.97 28.40 20.99
CA ARG A 542 17.70 29.44 19.98
C ARG A 542 17.73 28.90 18.56
N TRP A 543 18.70 28.07 18.22
CA TRP A 543 18.79 27.44 16.89
C TRP A 543 17.59 26.51 16.63
N ALA A 544 17.26 25.64 17.57
CA ALA A 544 16.11 24.75 17.47
C ALA A 544 14.79 25.53 17.36
N ASN A 545 14.57 26.55 18.21
CA ASN A 545 13.36 27.38 18.13
C ASN A 545 13.28 28.21 16.84
N ALA A 546 14.42 28.65 16.29
CA ALA A 546 14.45 29.30 14.98
C ALA A 546 14.00 28.33 13.87
N TRP A 547 14.49 27.08 13.88
CA TRP A 547 14.02 26.04 12.97
C TRP A 547 12.52 25.78 13.13
N LEU A 548 12.03 25.68 14.37
CA LEU A 548 10.61 25.45 14.67
C LEU A 548 9.72 26.60 14.20
N GLY A 549 10.19 27.83 14.33
CA GLY A 549 9.46 29.02 13.84
C GLY A 549 9.24 28.99 12.33
N GLU A 550 10.20 28.49 11.57
CA GLU A 550 10.18 28.59 10.10
C GLU A 550 9.71 27.30 9.39
N TYR A 551 10.06 26.13 9.90
CA TYR A 551 9.98 24.86 9.16
C TYR A 551 9.05 23.81 9.75
N LYS A 552 8.59 23.93 11.02
CA LYS A 552 7.88 22.84 11.72
C LYS A 552 6.65 22.28 10.98
N ALA A 553 5.92 23.13 10.27
CA ALA A 553 4.69 22.78 9.55
C ALA A 553 4.93 22.33 8.10
N ARG A 554 6.18 22.29 7.63
CA ARG A 554 6.51 21.93 6.25
C ARG A 554 6.75 20.44 6.14
N HIS A 555 6.28 19.80 5.07
CA HIS A 555 6.67 18.42 4.69
C HIS A 555 8.01 18.39 3.96
N THR A 556 8.71 17.25 3.94
CA THR A 556 9.95 17.07 3.19
C THR A 556 9.69 16.65 1.73
N PRO A 557 10.65 16.90 0.82
CA PRO A 557 10.65 16.26 -0.49
C PRO A 557 10.82 14.73 -0.36
N THR A 558 10.77 14.03 -1.49
CA THR A 558 11.05 12.59 -1.51
C THR A 558 12.48 12.30 -1.07
N VAL A 559 12.65 11.38 -0.12
CA VAL A 559 13.94 10.84 0.29
C VAL A 559 14.52 10.07 -0.89
N VAL A 560 15.68 10.53 -1.36
CA VAL A 560 16.40 9.98 -2.51
C VAL A 560 17.75 9.39 -2.08
N ASN A 561 18.46 8.80 -3.04
CA ASN A 561 19.82 8.33 -2.81
C ASN A 561 20.77 9.47 -2.45
N TRP A 562 21.55 9.24 -1.40
CA TRP A 562 22.62 10.11 -0.98
C TRP A 562 23.94 9.71 -1.66
N PRO A 563 24.81 10.68 -2.03
CA PRO A 563 24.60 12.13 -1.97
C PRO A 563 23.80 12.66 -3.16
N ILE A 564 23.12 13.80 -2.99
CA ILE A 564 22.42 14.46 -4.09
C ILE A 564 23.39 15.37 -4.81
N ARG A 565 23.63 15.12 -6.10
CA ARG A 565 24.42 16.03 -6.96
C ARG A 565 23.58 17.14 -7.62
N ARG A 566 22.26 16.97 -7.67
CA ARG A 566 21.33 17.88 -8.37
C ARG A 566 20.94 19.09 -7.51
N LYS A 567 21.47 20.27 -7.85
CA LYS A 567 21.21 21.54 -7.16
C LYS A 567 19.72 21.87 -6.92
N PRO A 568 18.79 21.67 -7.88
CA PRO A 568 17.38 21.97 -7.63
C PRO A 568 16.75 21.11 -6.53
N ILE A 569 17.14 19.84 -6.43
CA ILE A 569 16.63 18.94 -5.39
C ILE A 569 17.24 19.33 -4.04
N LEU A 570 18.55 19.61 -3.98
CA LEU A 570 19.20 20.12 -2.76
C LEU A 570 18.51 21.38 -2.23
N LYS A 571 18.21 22.32 -3.13
CA LYS A 571 17.51 23.56 -2.77
C LYS A 571 16.14 23.28 -2.14
N GLN A 572 15.38 22.31 -2.67
CA GLN A 572 14.10 21.92 -2.08
C GLN A 572 14.25 21.40 -0.64
N TRP A 573 15.35 20.70 -0.33
CA TRP A 573 15.62 20.25 1.04
C TRP A 573 16.03 21.41 1.96
N GLU A 574 16.88 22.31 1.48
CA GLU A 574 17.27 23.52 2.24
C GLU A 574 16.05 24.41 2.55
N GLU A 575 15.13 24.57 1.59
CA GLU A 575 13.85 25.28 1.76
C GLU A 575 12.92 24.59 2.78
N ARG A 576 13.24 23.37 3.25
CA ARG A 576 12.54 22.65 4.31
C ARG A 576 13.37 22.56 5.60
N GLY A 577 14.44 23.34 5.69
CA GLY A 577 15.28 23.42 6.87
C GLY A 577 16.26 22.26 7.03
N ILE A 578 16.53 21.47 5.97
CA ILE A 578 17.37 20.27 6.05
C ILE A 578 18.54 20.38 5.07
N ALA A 579 19.77 20.25 5.58
CA ALA A 579 20.98 20.17 4.78
C ALA A 579 21.23 18.72 4.33
N PHE A 580 20.61 18.29 3.23
CA PHE A 580 20.56 16.88 2.83
C PHE A 580 21.94 16.21 2.63
N ASN A 581 22.93 16.95 2.10
CA ASN A 581 24.28 16.43 1.87
C ASN A 581 25.18 16.48 3.12
N ASP A 582 24.73 17.11 4.21
CA ASP A 582 25.45 17.12 5.47
C ASP A 582 25.05 15.88 6.29
N LEU A 583 25.67 14.74 5.96
CA LEU A 583 25.41 13.45 6.62
C LEU A 583 26.31 13.30 7.85
N ARG A 584 25.69 13.18 9.03
CA ARG A 584 26.38 13.09 10.32
C ARG A 584 25.96 11.83 11.10
N PRO A 585 26.84 11.31 11.98
CA PRO A 585 26.52 10.15 12.84
C PRO A 585 25.46 10.48 13.89
N SER A 586 25.39 11.72 14.36
CA SER A 586 24.47 12.20 15.40
C SER A 586 23.98 13.62 15.08
N PRO A 587 22.81 14.03 15.62
CA PRO A 587 22.39 15.42 15.54
C PRO A 587 23.36 16.33 16.31
N PRO A 588 23.39 17.65 16.02
CA PRO A 588 24.23 18.59 16.73
C PRO A 588 23.97 18.58 18.24
N ARG A 589 25.02 18.81 19.03
CA ARG A 589 24.96 18.95 20.49
C ARG A 589 25.03 20.42 20.93
N PRO A 590 24.57 20.76 22.15
CA PRO A 590 24.90 22.05 22.74
C PRO A 590 26.41 22.29 22.76
N GLY A 591 26.85 23.46 22.29
CA GLY A 591 28.26 23.82 22.11
C GLY A 591 28.81 23.62 20.69
N GLU A 592 28.10 22.88 19.82
CA GLU A 592 28.45 22.75 18.40
C GLU A 592 27.74 23.77 17.50
N ILE A 593 26.74 24.47 18.05
CA ILE A 593 25.93 25.47 17.33
C ILE A 593 26.65 26.81 17.29
N THR A 594 26.80 27.38 16.10
CA THR A 594 27.41 28.70 15.91
C THR A 594 26.36 29.79 15.72
N LYS A 595 26.78 31.06 15.84
CA LYS A 595 25.93 32.22 15.49
C LYS A 595 25.49 32.21 14.01
N ALA A 596 26.22 31.55 13.12
CA ALA A 596 25.83 31.41 11.71
C ALA A 596 24.68 30.41 11.54
N ASP A 597 24.71 29.30 12.28
CA ASP A 597 23.66 28.28 12.27
C ASP A 597 22.34 28.84 12.78
N ILE A 598 22.36 29.73 13.78
CA ILE A 598 21.14 30.41 14.26
C ILE A 598 20.51 31.29 13.16
N LYS A 599 21.32 31.91 12.29
CA LYS A 599 20.81 32.75 11.18
C LYS A 599 20.26 31.92 10.02
N LYS A 600 20.83 30.73 9.77
CA LYS A 600 20.35 29.78 8.76
C LYS A 600 20.20 28.41 9.43
N PRO A 601 19.09 28.17 10.15
CA PRO A 601 18.94 26.97 10.98
C PRO A 601 18.62 25.78 10.08
N LEU A 602 19.64 25.20 9.44
CA LEU A 602 19.52 23.94 8.74
C LEU A 602 19.94 22.80 9.67
N VAL A 603 19.15 21.72 9.69
CA VAL A 603 19.53 20.48 10.39
C VAL A 603 20.29 19.54 9.45
N PRO A 604 21.36 18.88 9.90
CA PRO A 604 22.04 17.85 9.12
C PRO A 604 21.16 16.58 9.03
N ILE A 605 21.50 15.71 8.09
CA ILE A 605 20.90 14.38 8.01
C ILE A 605 21.63 13.40 8.91
N THR A 606 20.86 12.59 9.62
CA THR A 606 21.33 11.42 10.36
C THR A 606 20.60 10.16 9.88
N ILE A 607 21.15 8.99 10.18
CA ILE A 607 20.49 7.71 9.90
C ILE A 607 19.12 7.61 10.59
N SER A 608 19.02 8.08 11.84
CA SER A 608 17.75 8.12 12.59
C SER A 608 16.71 9.01 11.92
N LEU A 609 17.11 10.20 11.43
CA LEU A 609 16.20 11.09 10.69
C LEU A 609 15.69 10.41 9.42
N LEU A 610 16.56 9.80 8.61
CA LEU A 610 16.17 9.11 7.38
C LEU A 610 15.21 7.94 7.65
N LYS A 611 15.45 7.16 8.71
CA LYS A 611 14.57 6.07 9.12
C LYS A 611 13.17 6.57 9.46
N ARG A 612 13.06 7.61 10.29
CA ARG A 612 11.76 8.18 10.67
C ARG A 612 11.02 8.79 9.48
N LEU A 613 11.71 9.50 8.58
CA LEU A 613 11.10 10.04 7.36
C LEU A 613 10.57 8.96 6.39
N GLN A 614 11.16 7.77 6.40
CA GLN A 614 10.71 6.61 5.62
C GLN A 614 9.74 5.70 6.38
N GLY A 615 9.44 5.98 7.66
CA GLY A 615 8.58 5.15 8.50
C GLY A 615 9.21 3.79 8.86
N ILE A 616 10.54 3.74 8.94
CA ILE A 616 11.30 2.53 9.30
C ILE A 616 11.48 2.49 10.84
N PRO A 617 11.27 1.34 11.49
CA PRO A 617 11.46 1.19 12.94
C PRO A 617 12.85 1.59 13.43
N ASP A 618 12.94 2.22 14.60
CA ASP A 618 14.21 2.68 15.19
C ASP A 618 15.17 1.53 15.54
N ASP A 619 14.64 0.35 15.82
CA ASP A 619 15.39 -0.86 16.10
C ASP A 619 15.76 -1.65 14.83
N TRP A 620 15.45 -1.12 13.63
CA TRP A 620 15.90 -1.69 12.37
C TRP A 620 17.34 -1.25 12.04
N GLU A 621 18.29 -2.17 12.09
CA GLU A 621 19.70 -1.88 11.86
C GLU A 621 20.04 -1.93 10.37
N PHE A 622 20.95 -1.08 9.89
CA PHE A 622 21.36 -1.05 8.48
C PHE A 622 22.81 -1.43 8.37
N ALA A 623 23.08 -2.62 7.81
CA ALA A 623 24.41 -3.17 7.56
C ALA A 623 25.45 -2.66 8.59
N PRO A 624 25.46 -3.18 9.83
CA PRO A 624 26.14 -2.55 10.97
C PRO A 624 27.63 -2.26 10.72
N ASP A 625 28.28 -3.04 9.85
CA ASP A 625 29.68 -2.85 9.44
C ASP A 625 29.87 -1.90 8.23
N ALA A 626 28.83 -1.16 7.83
CA ALA A 626 28.85 -0.26 6.68
C ALA A 626 28.88 1.20 7.12
N GLY A 627 29.65 2.03 6.41
CA GLY A 627 29.71 3.47 6.66
C GLY A 627 28.36 4.17 6.44
N LEU A 628 28.21 5.37 7.01
CA LEU A 628 26.97 6.16 6.99
C LEU A 628 26.41 6.34 5.57
N ALA A 629 27.28 6.57 4.58
CA ALA A 629 26.89 6.75 3.18
C ALA A 629 26.14 5.53 2.62
N ALA A 630 26.64 4.32 2.89
CA ALA A 630 26.01 3.09 2.44
C ALA A 630 24.66 2.86 3.12
N GLN A 631 24.56 3.15 4.43
CA GLN A 631 23.31 3.07 5.17
C GLN A 631 22.27 4.09 4.63
N ALA A 632 22.68 5.33 4.38
CA ALA A 632 21.80 6.35 3.81
C ALA A 632 21.26 5.95 2.43
N ARG A 633 22.10 5.34 1.58
CA ARG A 633 21.68 4.82 0.27
C ARG A 633 20.67 3.67 0.38
N LEU A 634 20.86 2.77 1.36
CA LEU A 634 19.89 1.70 1.64
C LEU A 634 18.52 2.26 2.05
N ILE A 635 18.51 3.27 2.91
CA ILE A 635 17.27 3.91 3.38
C ILE A 635 16.58 4.69 2.26
N GLY A 636 17.32 5.39 1.41
CA GLY A 636 16.75 6.15 0.29
C GLY A 636 16.05 5.29 -0.76
N ASN A 637 16.57 4.10 -1.02
CA ASN A 637 15.97 3.12 -1.92
C ASN A 637 14.81 2.33 -1.29
N ALA A 638 14.67 2.33 0.03
CA ALA A 638 13.61 1.56 0.69
C ALA A 638 12.21 2.04 0.28
N PHE A 639 11.31 1.10 0.04
CA PHE A 639 9.89 1.38 -0.06
C PHE A 639 9.30 1.56 1.35
N PRO A 640 8.52 2.62 1.64
CA PRO A 640 8.04 2.88 2.99
C PRO A 640 7.21 1.72 3.55
N PRO A 641 7.52 1.20 4.75
CA PRO A 641 6.79 0.08 5.33
C PRO A 641 5.30 0.33 5.51
N VAL A 642 4.90 1.57 5.79
CA VAL A 642 3.48 1.92 5.93
C VAL A 642 2.71 1.72 4.61
N LEU A 643 3.30 2.08 3.47
CA LEU A 643 2.66 1.93 2.16
C LEU A 643 2.54 0.44 1.80
N ALA A 644 3.63 -0.31 1.99
CA ALA A 644 3.64 -1.75 1.79
C ALA A 644 2.59 -2.46 2.66
N ARG A 645 2.43 -2.04 3.92
CA ARG A 645 1.41 -2.57 4.83
C ARG A 645 -0.01 -2.29 4.32
N MET A 646 -0.30 -1.09 3.83
CA MET A 646 -1.64 -0.74 3.36
C MET A 646 -2.02 -1.51 2.10
N ILE A 647 -1.09 -1.62 1.14
CA ILE A 647 -1.26 -2.44 -0.07
C ILE A 647 -1.43 -3.92 0.34
N GLY A 648 -0.56 -4.40 1.21
CA GLY A 648 -0.59 -5.76 1.74
C GLY A 648 -1.90 -6.09 2.42
N HIS A 649 -2.45 -5.23 3.29
CA HIS A 649 -3.76 -5.49 3.91
C HIS A 649 -4.89 -5.63 2.89
N ARG A 650 -4.89 -4.84 1.81
CA ARG A 650 -5.92 -4.95 0.76
C ARG A 650 -5.79 -6.22 -0.04
N ILE A 651 -4.57 -6.60 -0.42
CA ILE A 651 -4.31 -7.88 -1.11
C ILE A 651 -4.67 -9.04 -0.18
N HIS A 652 -4.25 -8.99 1.08
CA HIS A 652 -4.53 -10.01 2.08
C HIS A 652 -6.03 -10.22 2.25
N ALA A 653 -6.80 -9.15 2.50
CA ALA A 653 -8.26 -9.23 2.63
C ALA A 653 -8.93 -9.92 1.43
N VAL A 654 -8.49 -9.59 0.21
CA VAL A 654 -8.99 -10.23 -1.02
C VAL A 654 -8.65 -11.72 -1.05
N LEU A 655 -7.40 -12.08 -0.75
CA LEU A 655 -6.94 -13.47 -0.84
C LEU A 655 -7.42 -14.35 0.32
N SER A 656 -7.64 -13.78 1.51
CA SER A 656 -7.99 -14.52 2.72
C SER A 656 -9.50 -14.55 2.99
N GLY A 657 -10.24 -13.56 2.47
CA GLY A 657 -11.63 -13.26 2.81
C GLY A 657 -11.79 -12.54 4.15
N GLU A 658 -10.70 -12.12 4.80
CA GLU A 658 -10.75 -11.45 6.09
C GLU A 658 -11.10 -9.97 5.95
N GLU A 659 -11.88 -9.45 6.91
CA GLU A 659 -12.13 -8.01 7.00
C GLU A 659 -11.03 -7.32 7.80
N ILE A 660 -10.28 -6.44 7.14
CA ILE A 660 -9.18 -5.67 7.75
C ILE A 660 -9.54 -4.19 7.73
N SER A 661 -9.49 -3.54 8.90
CA SER A 661 -9.69 -2.10 9.03
C SER A 661 -8.37 -1.35 8.80
N LEU A 662 -8.27 -0.61 7.70
CA LEU A 662 -7.09 0.21 7.40
C LEU A 662 -6.92 1.34 8.44
N ASP A 663 -8.02 1.92 8.93
CA ASP A 663 -8.02 3.02 9.90
C ASP A 663 -7.38 2.60 11.23
N GLU A 664 -7.71 1.40 11.71
CA GLU A 664 -7.12 0.88 12.94
C GLU A 664 -5.67 0.41 12.70
N ALA A 665 -5.38 -0.13 11.51
CA ALA A 665 -4.00 -0.45 11.12
C ALA A 665 -3.10 0.78 11.04
N MET A 666 -3.61 1.93 10.59
CA MET A 666 -2.85 3.18 10.54
C MET A 666 -2.47 3.74 11.92
N LYS A 667 -3.33 3.55 12.92
CA LYS A 667 -3.02 3.97 14.30
C LYS A 667 -1.96 3.08 14.96
N ASP A 668 -1.81 1.84 14.50
CA ASP A 668 -0.73 0.97 14.96
C ASP A 668 0.57 1.34 14.24
N GLN A 669 1.63 1.56 15.01
CA GLN A 669 2.96 1.80 14.43
C GLN A 669 3.47 0.52 13.78
N VAL A 670 4.09 0.66 12.60
CA VAL A 670 4.83 -0.46 12.00
C VAL A 670 6.03 -0.76 12.88
N ARG A 671 6.11 -1.99 13.40
CA ARG A 671 7.21 -2.44 14.27
C ARG A 671 8.07 -3.45 13.53
N LYS A 672 9.31 -3.64 14.00
CA LYS A 672 10.15 -4.77 13.59
C LYS A 672 9.35 -6.08 13.79
N PRO A 673 9.23 -6.93 12.76
CA PRO A 673 8.54 -8.21 12.89
C PRO A 673 9.20 -9.04 14.00
N MET A 674 8.42 -9.65 14.89
CA MET A 674 8.96 -10.49 15.97
C MET A 674 9.56 -11.79 15.43
N ALA A 675 10.75 -12.16 15.88
CA ALA A 675 11.32 -13.48 15.61
C ALA A 675 10.37 -14.55 16.16
N ARG A 676 10.11 -15.61 15.39
CA ARG A 676 9.37 -16.76 15.93
C ARG A 676 10.23 -17.40 17.03
N ALA A 677 9.63 -17.67 18.19
CA ALA A 677 10.14 -18.74 19.03
C ALA A 677 10.15 -20.01 18.16
N ALA A 678 11.27 -20.74 18.16
CA ALA A 678 11.29 -22.05 17.52
C ALA A 678 10.10 -22.83 18.06
N PRO A 679 9.26 -23.46 17.21
CA PRO A 679 8.18 -24.29 17.70
C PRO A 679 8.80 -25.36 18.60
N ASP A 680 8.46 -25.35 19.89
CA ASP A 680 8.71 -26.45 20.82
C ASP A 680 7.94 -27.67 20.29
N GLY A 681 8.61 -28.44 19.45
CA GLY A 681 7.98 -29.49 18.65
C GLY A 681 8.78 -29.73 17.38
N THR A 682 9.88 -30.46 17.52
CA THR A 682 10.57 -31.13 16.41
C THR A 682 9.57 -31.97 15.62
N VAL A 683 9.07 -31.43 14.50
CA VAL A 683 8.52 -32.26 13.43
C VAL A 683 9.72 -32.94 12.78
N GLN A 684 10.03 -34.15 13.26
CA GLN A 684 10.92 -35.06 12.54
C GLN A 684 10.23 -35.46 11.24
N PHE A 685 10.75 -34.99 10.12
CA PHE A 685 10.44 -35.59 8.82
C PHE A 685 11.12 -36.97 8.76
N PRO A 686 10.51 -37.99 8.13
CA PRO A 686 11.13 -39.30 8.01
C PRO A 686 12.50 -39.18 7.33
N ASN A 687 13.53 -39.80 7.92
CA ASN A 687 14.88 -39.86 7.36
C ASN A 687 14.85 -40.49 5.95
N ASP A 688 15.02 -39.67 4.90
CA ASP A 688 15.25 -40.14 3.53
C ASP A 688 16.78 -40.27 3.28
N PRO A 689 17.31 -41.50 3.13
CA PRO A 689 18.74 -41.74 2.89
C PRO A 689 19.28 -41.08 1.60
N ARG A 690 18.41 -40.72 0.65
CA ARG A 690 18.79 -40.05 -0.60
C ARG A 690 19.14 -38.57 -0.37
N ARG A 691 18.48 -37.92 0.59
CA ARG A 691 18.76 -36.54 0.98
C ARG A 691 20.12 -36.43 1.67
N GLN A 692 20.45 -37.36 2.56
CA GLN A 692 21.72 -37.39 3.29
C GLN A 692 22.92 -37.57 2.32
N LYS A 693 22.81 -38.47 1.33
CA LYS A 693 23.82 -38.62 0.27
C LYS A 693 23.98 -37.37 -0.62
N ALA A 694 22.89 -36.65 -0.89
CA ALA A 694 22.94 -35.41 -1.67
C ALA A 694 23.55 -34.24 -0.87
N GLU A 695 23.25 -34.16 0.43
CA GLU A 695 23.83 -33.19 1.36
C GLU A 695 25.35 -33.41 1.52
N GLU A 696 25.78 -34.66 1.74
CA GLU A 696 27.19 -35.03 1.83
C GLU A 696 27.95 -34.77 0.52
N SER A 697 27.32 -35.01 -0.64
CA SER A 697 27.94 -34.73 -1.94
C SER A 697 28.08 -33.22 -2.18
N ARG A 698 27.10 -32.42 -1.77
CA ARG A 698 27.14 -30.95 -1.86
C ARG A 698 28.15 -30.34 -0.88
N GLN A 699 28.29 -30.93 0.31
CA GLN A 699 29.26 -30.49 1.31
C GLN A 699 30.69 -30.79 0.85
N ARG A 700 30.96 -31.99 0.30
CA ARG A 700 32.26 -32.32 -0.31
C ARG A 700 32.61 -31.39 -1.47
N LEU A 701 31.63 -31.00 -2.29
CA LEU A 701 31.84 -30.06 -3.40
C LEU A 701 32.17 -28.63 -2.90
N ARG A 702 31.52 -28.19 -1.81
CA ARG A 702 31.78 -26.89 -1.18
C ARG A 702 33.16 -26.83 -0.52
N GLU A 703 33.55 -27.87 0.19
CA GLU A 703 34.87 -27.98 0.81
C GLU A 703 35.98 -28.05 -0.25
N ARG A 704 35.77 -28.78 -1.36
CA ARG A 704 36.68 -28.81 -2.51
C ARG A 704 36.86 -27.43 -3.16
N ASN A 705 35.76 -26.73 -3.44
CA ASN A 705 35.82 -25.42 -4.07
C ASN A 705 36.42 -24.36 -3.13
N ARG A 706 36.22 -24.51 -1.82
CA ARG A 706 36.84 -23.67 -0.80
C ARG A 706 38.35 -23.92 -0.71
N ALA A 707 38.81 -25.16 -0.71
CA ALA A 707 40.23 -25.49 -0.70
C ALA A 707 40.96 -24.96 -1.96
N ILE A 708 40.33 -25.09 -3.14
CA ILE A 708 40.86 -24.52 -4.39
C ILE A 708 40.93 -22.99 -4.32
N ALA A 709 39.95 -22.33 -3.70
CA ALA A 709 39.97 -20.89 -3.50
C ALA A 709 41.04 -20.46 -2.48
N GLU A 710 41.17 -21.16 -1.35
CA GLU A 710 42.15 -20.85 -0.31
C GLU A 710 43.60 -21.07 -0.81
N GLU A 711 43.87 -22.13 -1.58
CA GLU A 711 45.17 -22.37 -2.22
C GLU A 711 45.48 -21.34 -3.32
N TYR A 712 44.44 -20.85 -4.01
CA TYR A 712 44.55 -19.78 -5.02
C TYR A 712 44.85 -18.42 -4.37
N TYR A 713 44.19 -18.06 -3.27
CA TYR A 713 44.41 -16.80 -2.55
C TYR A 713 45.73 -16.78 -1.76
N ALA A 714 46.22 -17.92 -1.27
CA ALA A 714 47.51 -18.03 -0.59
C ALA A 714 48.72 -17.80 -1.52
N SER A 715 48.52 -17.87 -2.85
CA SER A 715 49.58 -17.69 -3.85
C SER A 715 49.83 -16.23 -4.28
N PHE A 716 49.08 -15.26 -3.73
CA PHE A 716 49.22 -13.84 -4.04
C PHE A 716 49.58 -13.05 -2.76
N GLU A 717 50.86 -12.73 -2.58
CA GLU A 717 51.25 -11.59 -1.73
C GLU A 717 51.09 -10.30 -2.56
N LEU A 718 50.02 -9.55 -2.31
CA LEU A 718 49.82 -8.20 -2.88
C LEU A 718 50.13 -7.14 -1.81
N SER A 719 50.94 -6.14 -2.18
CA SER A 719 51.40 -5.08 -1.28
C SER A 719 50.29 -4.10 -0.91
N ASP A 720 50.40 -3.46 0.26
CA ASP A 720 49.36 -2.61 0.86
C ASP A 720 48.88 -1.42 0.00
N LYS A 721 49.57 -1.07 -1.10
CA LYS A 721 49.10 -0.03 -2.04
C LYS A 721 47.94 -0.47 -2.94
N ASP A 722 47.75 -1.78 -3.16
CA ASP A 722 46.70 -2.29 -4.06
C ASP A 722 45.33 -2.46 -3.37
N ARG A 723 45.25 -2.28 -2.04
CA ARG A 723 43.97 -2.30 -1.30
C ARG A 723 43.13 -1.04 -1.48
N TYR A 724 43.70 0.06 -1.98
CA TYR A 724 43.03 1.37 -2.04
C TYR A 724 42.26 1.64 -3.35
N HIS A 725 42.32 0.77 -4.35
CA HIS A 725 41.64 0.98 -5.65
C HIS A 725 40.54 -0.03 -5.99
N LEU A 726 40.15 -0.90 -5.06
CA LEU A 726 39.04 -1.84 -5.24
C LEU A 726 37.75 -1.44 -4.48
N ASP A 727 37.80 -0.36 -3.68
CA ASP A 727 36.65 0.07 -2.84
C ASP A 727 35.96 1.35 -3.36
N ASP A 728 36.54 2.03 -4.35
CA ASP A 728 35.96 3.21 -5.00
C ASP A 728 35.61 2.90 -6.47
N GLY A 729 34.45 2.28 -6.68
CA GLY A 729 33.78 2.27 -7.98
C GLY A 729 33.06 3.60 -8.20
N ASP A 730 33.81 4.62 -8.64
CA ASP A 730 33.26 5.83 -9.21
C ASP A 730 32.44 5.50 -10.48
N ASP A 731 31.12 5.72 -10.41
CA ASP A 731 30.15 5.66 -11.52
C ASP A 731 30.21 6.93 -12.39
N ASP A 732 31.41 7.43 -12.72
CA ASP A 732 31.61 8.45 -13.75
C ASP A 732 32.77 8.01 -14.67
N HIS A 733 32.40 7.53 -15.88
CA HIS A 733 33.23 7.20 -17.04
C HIS A 733 34.69 6.76 -16.79
N PRO A 734 35.04 5.48 -16.98
CA PRO A 734 36.43 5.11 -17.23
C PRO A 734 36.80 5.54 -18.66
N ASP A 735 37.95 6.20 -18.79
CA ASP A 735 38.59 6.49 -20.07
C ASP A 735 38.79 5.16 -20.85
N ASP A 736 38.41 5.13 -22.13
CA ASP A 736 38.17 3.93 -22.96
C ASP A 736 39.38 2.96 -23.01
N SER A 737 40.59 3.45 -22.70
CA SER A 737 41.82 2.64 -22.67
C SER A 737 41.98 1.74 -21.43
N SER A 738 41.29 2.06 -20.33
CA SER A 738 41.41 1.34 -19.04
C SER A 738 40.44 0.15 -18.93
N VAL A 739 39.29 0.23 -19.60
CA VAL A 739 38.29 -0.86 -19.68
C VAL A 739 38.82 -2.01 -20.53
N GLU A 740 39.49 -1.73 -21.65
CA GLU A 740 40.07 -2.75 -22.52
C GLU A 740 41.21 -3.53 -21.83
N GLN A 741 42.00 -2.85 -20.98
CA GLN A 741 43.03 -3.48 -20.15
C GLN A 741 42.42 -4.34 -19.03
N LEU A 742 41.41 -3.85 -18.32
CA LEU A 742 40.73 -4.59 -17.25
C LEU A 742 39.92 -5.79 -17.81
N GLU A 743 39.32 -5.66 -18.99
CA GLU A 743 38.65 -6.77 -19.68
C GLU A 743 39.65 -7.81 -20.18
N ARG A 744 40.83 -7.41 -20.66
CA ARG A 744 41.92 -8.35 -21.01
C ARG A 744 42.45 -9.09 -19.79
N VAL A 745 42.66 -8.41 -18.66
CA VAL A 745 43.09 -9.03 -17.41
C VAL A 745 42.01 -9.96 -16.87
N GLY A 746 40.74 -9.53 -16.83
CA GLY A 746 39.61 -10.34 -16.40
C GLY A 746 39.32 -11.55 -17.31
N ALA A 747 39.50 -11.41 -18.62
CA ALA A 747 39.41 -12.53 -19.56
C ALA A 747 40.59 -13.51 -19.42
N SER A 748 41.80 -13.01 -19.16
CA SER A 748 42.96 -13.85 -18.88
C SER A 748 42.80 -14.60 -17.55
N MET A 749 42.25 -13.94 -16.51
CA MET A 749 41.91 -14.53 -15.22
C MET A 749 40.83 -15.61 -15.34
N ARG A 750 39.76 -15.36 -16.11
CA ARG A 750 38.72 -16.37 -16.38
C ARG A 750 39.27 -17.60 -17.10
N ARG A 751 40.11 -17.39 -18.12
CA ARG A 751 40.77 -18.49 -18.85
C ARG A 751 41.76 -19.28 -18.00
N ALA A 752 42.47 -18.63 -17.07
CA ALA A 752 43.39 -19.30 -16.16
C ALA A 752 42.64 -20.14 -15.11
N PHE A 753 41.53 -19.62 -14.59
CA PHE A 753 40.64 -20.34 -13.67
C PHE A 753 39.97 -21.53 -14.34
N GLU A 754 39.46 -21.36 -15.57
CA GLU A 754 38.89 -22.44 -16.37
C GLU A 754 39.92 -23.52 -16.73
N ARG A 755 41.17 -23.15 -17.07
CA ARG A 755 42.25 -24.13 -17.30
C ARG A 755 42.58 -24.94 -16.06
N LYS A 756 42.76 -24.30 -14.90
CA LYS A 756 43.03 -25.02 -13.65
C LYS A 756 41.88 -25.93 -13.23
N ARG A 757 40.63 -25.49 -13.44
CA ARG A 757 39.44 -26.33 -13.24
C ARG A 757 39.43 -27.52 -14.19
N THR A 758 39.75 -27.31 -15.46
CA THR A 758 39.81 -28.38 -16.48
C THR A 758 40.96 -29.37 -16.19
N GLU A 759 42.12 -28.91 -15.74
CA GLU A 759 43.24 -29.78 -15.32
C GLU A 759 42.89 -30.60 -14.06
N ALA A 760 42.13 -30.02 -13.13
CA ALA A 760 41.62 -30.73 -11.96
C ALA A 760 40.52 -31.75 -12.32
N ASP A 761 39.64 -31.42 -13.28
CA ASP A 761 38.62 -32.32 -13.80
C ASP A 761 39.24 -33.49 -14.60
N ILE A 762 40.30 -33.24 -15.39
CA ILE A 762 41.06 -34.28 -16.12
C ILE A 762 41.79 -35.23 -15.14
N LYS A 763 42.38 -34.71 -14.05
CA LYS A 763 42.97 -35.56 -13.00
C LYS A 763 41.92 -36.39 -12.26
N PHE A 764 40.71 -35.86 -12.09
CA PHE A 764 39.61 -36.56 -11.44
C PHE A 764 39.05 -37.68 -12.32
N ASP A 765 38.86 -37.45 -13.63
CA ASP A 765 38.42 -38.47 -14.58
C ASP A 765 39.45 -39.59 -14.76
N ALA A 766 40.76 -39.28 -14.72
CA ALA A 766 41.81 -40.30 -14.76
C ALA A 766 41.76 -41.24 -13.54
N SER A 767 41.57 -40.69 -12.33
CA SER A 767 41.39 -41.50 -11.10
C SER A 767 40.06 -42.25 -11.06
N GLY A 768 39.00 -41.70 -11.67
CA GLY A 768 37.71 -42.35 -11.85
C GLY A 768 37.78 -43.53 -12.81
N LEU A 769 38.52 -43.40 -13.92
CA LEU A 769 38.77 -44.47 -14.88
C LEU A 769 39.64 -45.60 -14.32
N GLU A 770 40.64 -45.30 -13.49
CA GLU A 770 41.43 -46.32 -12.77
C GLU A 770 40.60 -47.07 -11.72
N SER A 771 39.73 -46.36 -11.00
CA SER A 771 38.77 -46.94 -10.04
C SER A 771 37.74 -47.86 -10.72
N ILE A 772 37.29 -47.51 -11.92
CA ILE A 772 36.37 -48.33 -12.73
C ILE A 772 37.09 -49.54 -13.33
N ARG A 773 38.35 -49.41 -13.75
CA ARG A 773 39.18 -50.54 -14.21
C ARG A 773 39.52 -51.52 -13.08
N ALA A 774 39.76 -51.04 -11.87
CA ALA A 774 40.02 -51.87 -10.69
C ALA A 774 38.76 -52.55 -10.12
N ARG A 775 37.56 -52.12 -10.53
CA ARG A 775 36.28 -52.77 -10.18
C ARG A 775 35.79 -53.77 -11.23
N ASN A 776 36.30 -53.70 -12.45
CA ASN A 776 35.94 -54.60 -13.56
C ASN A 776 37.01 -55.67 -13.85
N ALA A 777 38.17 -55.62 -13.18
CA ALA A 777 39.13 -56.71 -13.04
C ALA A 777 38.91 -57.39 -11.69
#